data_AF-A0A7C3LGD2-F1
#
_entry.id   AF-A0A7C3LGD2-F1
#
_cell.length_a   1.000
_cell.length_b   1.000
_cell.length_c   1.000
_cell.angle_alpha   90.00
_cell.angle_beta   90.00
_cell.angle_gamma   90.00
#
_symmetry.space_group_name_H-M   'P 1'
#
loop_
_entity.id
_entity.type
_entity.pdbx_description
1 polymer ?
#
loop_
_entity_poly.entity_id
_entity_poly.type
_entity_poly.pdbx_seq_one_letter_code
_entity_poly.pdbx_strand_id
1 'polypeptide(L)'
;LNYGLALLRAGRTEEGIAELEKVQRQDPKLPHTWFNLGVAYKKLNRLDRAKEQFEGMLRLVPGDPISHYNLGLIYKLQEQTDLALKEFEETVRLDPDLVAPRFQLFNTYRENDRKEEAERALVLFRAAKQRKSDPDDTEDMEWNAYAEIYDPTDPDAEPVPPPGKLRFEDHVLPGKADAKSAGLAALHSDGGDRLDLLAWSASGVRLYLGGDQPVADSGLDALRGAVFIAPGDYDNDGLPDLCVVTAQGAFLWRNEKGKFTQQGGALTRGNFRKAVWLDYDHDYDLDLVLLGDDAALLRNQGPAGFAGRTRDFPFLPGRALDATVFNLISDNRQRDLGVSYEDRGGIIYRDRLLGRYEAQPLPGLPKGAVSLRQLDIDQNGWMDLAFHSERRVAFVTNREGSLAAGPAVEANNPVQWADLENRAAPDLIAGGAVTRNLGMGKFEAKSSHQFAAAGAAWAAGDFNLDGRIDLASVTSDGGLHLYLNRTASKHGWVGVRLAGVKNLKVPYGTEVEVKSGPLYQKQMFDGAALVFGLRSRERIDTVRINWANGLVQNHPKEQPGRYVAVKEAPRLSGSCPMIFTWNGRRFEFLTDVLGVAPLGASAGDGKFFPTDHDEYVQIPGESLRERDGRYEIRITEELSEVSYLDQVRLVAVDHPGEVEVYSNDKWKSPPYPEFRLFGIGERMYPRAARDHRGRNVLSRLARRDRVYAAGFHREHTGVAEMHWLELDFGKAAPAGRPVLVLNGWVDWADGSVFLSQAQRGRPLTPPYLQVKDAAGNWRTVIEDMGMPSGKTKTIAVDLAGKFLSASRAVRVVTNMCVYWDEIFLGEDSVAPPARLTTVAARAA
;
A
#
# COMPACT_ATOMS: atom_id res chain seq x y z
N LEU A 1 8.89 26.54 -12.15
CA LEU A 1 7.63 25.97 -11.63
C LEU A 1 7.77 25.51 -10.18
N ASN A 2 8.52 24.44 -9.90
CA ASN A 2 8.61 23.83 -8.55
C ASN A 2 9.00 24.81 -7.43
N TYR A 3 9.89 25.76 -7.70
CA TYR A 3 10.20 26.81 -6.74
C TYR A 3 8.99 27.69 -6.38
N GLY A 4 8.17 28.06 -7.37
CA GLY A 4 6.91 28.79 -7.15
C GLY A 4 5.89 27.98 -6.35
N LEU A 5 5.76 26.68 -6.66
CA LEU A 5 4.91 25.76 -5.89
C LEU A 5 5.38 25.63 -4.43
N ALA A 6 6.69 25.51 -4.21
CA ALA A 6 7.28 25.45 -2.86
C ALA A 6 7.03 26.75 -2.07
N LEU A 7 7.08 27.92 -2.73
CA LEU A 7 6.73 29.20 -2.10
C LEU A 7 5.25 29.27 -1.71
N LEU A 8 4.34 28.81 -2.57
CA LEU A 8 2.91 28.70 -2.23
C LEU A 8 2.68 27.80 -1.02
N ARG A 9 3.30 26.60 -1.00
CA ARG A 9 3.22 25.66 0.14
C ARG A 9 3.83 26.23 1.41
N ALA A 10 4.85 27.08 1.30
CA ALA A 10 5.46 27.79 2.44
C ALA A 10 4.67 29.03 2.91
N GLY A 11 3.47 29.29 2.36
CA GLY A 11 2.64 30.45 2.71
C GLY A 11 3.13 31.78 2.13
N ARG A 12 4.18 31.77 1.30
CA ARG A 12 4.74 32.96 0.64
C ARG A 12 3.99 33.24 -0.67
N THR A 13 2.67 33.43 -0.56
CA THR A 13 1.72 33.39 -1.67
C THR A 13 2.04 34.38 -2.80
N GLU A 14 2.32 35.65 -2.48
CA GLU A 14 2.60 36.66 -3.52
C GLU A 14 3.91 36.37 -4.28
N GLU A 15 4.93 35.84 -3.60
CA GLU A 15 6.18 35.44 -4.25
C GLU A 15 5.99 34.19 -5.12
N GLY A 16 5.21 33.23 -4.64
CA GLY A 16 4.83 32.04 -5.41
C GLY A 16 4.06 32.42 -6.68
N ILE A 17 3.06 33.31 -6.58
CA ILE A 17 2.33 33.86 -7.73
C ILE A 17 3.30 34.51 -8.72
N ALA A 18 4.20 35.38 -8.25
CA ALA A 18 5.14 36.08 -9.12
C ALA A 18 6.06 35.10 -9.90
N GLU A 19 6.50 34.03 -9.26
CA GLU A 19 7.29 32.98 -9.93
C GLU A 19 6.45 32.16 -10.91
N LEU A 20 5.21 31.79 -10.54
CA LEU A 20 4.32 31.04 -11.45
C LEU A 20 3.90 31.86 -12.67
N GLU A 21 3.63 33.15 -12.54
CA GLU A 21 3.36 34.05 -13.67
C GLU A 21 4.57 34.13 -14.62
N LYS A 22 5.80 34.14 -14.12
CA LYS A 22 7.01 34.10 -14.97
C LYS A 22 7.06 32.81 -15.78
N VAL A 23 6.76 31.67 -15.15
CA VAL A 23 6.73 30.36 -15.81
C VAL A 23 5.63 30.31 -16.87
N GLN A 24 4.42 30.76 -16.54
CA GLN A 24 3.30 30.78 -17.48
C GLN A 24 3.60 31.64 -18.72
N ARG A 25 4.30 32.78 -18.54
CA ARG A 25 4.76 33.60 -19.68
C ARG A 25 5.80 32.90 -20.54
N GLN A 26 6.65 32.04 -19.96
CA GLN A 26 7.64 31.26 -20.68
C GLN A 26 7.01 30.07 -21.41
N ASP A 27 6.09 29.38 -20.74
CA ASP A 27 5.35 28.23 -21.28
C ASP A 27 3.87 28.29 -20.90
N PRO A 28 3.03 28.89 -21.75
CA PRO A 28 1.59 28.99 -21.49
C PRO A 28 0.85 27.66 -21.70
N LYS A 29 1.53 26.59 -22.16
CA LYS A 29 0.93 25.27 -22.34
C LYS A 29 1.03 24.41 -21.08
N LEU A 30 1.67 24.90 -20.03
CA LEU A 30 1.90 24.15 -18.79
C LEU A 30 0.70 24.27 -17.83
N PRO A 31 -0.15 23.23 -17.68
CA PRO A 31 -1.43 23.34 -16.94
C PRO A 31 -1.23 23.66 -15.45
N HIS A 32 -0.12 23.20 -14.86
CA HIS A 32 0.31 23.49 -13.49
C HIS A 32 0.27 24.97 -13.14
N THR A 33 0.68 25.86 -14.06
CA THR A 33 0.65 27.30 -13.77
C THR A 33 -0.77 27.84 -13.70
N TRP A 34 -1.62 27.45 -14.65
CA TRP A 34 -3.02 27.86 -14.71
C TRP A 34 -3.81 27.40 -13.47
N PHE A 35 -3.69 26.13 -13.09
CA PHE A 35 -4.37 25.60 -11.91
C PHE A 35 -3.93 26.30 -10.63
N ASN A 36 -2.62 26.34 -10.35
CA ASN A 36 -2.11 26.89 -9.08
C ASN A 36 -2.30 28.41 -8.97
N LEU A 37 -2.20 29.17 -10.07
CA LEU A 37 -2.52 30.59 -10.07
C LEU A 37 -4.03 30.81 -9.84
N GLY A 38 -4.89 29.97 -10.43
CA GLY A 38 -6.34 30.00 -10.19
C GLY A 38 -6.69 29.81 -8.72
N VAL A 39 -6.15 28.76 -8.09
CA VAL A 39 -6.30 28.51 -6.65
C VAL A 39 -5.75 29.67 -5.81
N ALA A 40 -4.54 30.16 -6.11
CA ALA A 40 -3.91 31.22 -5.34
C ALA A 40 -4.69 32.56 -5.44
N TYR A 41 -5.16 32.95 -6.62
CA TYR A 41 -5.98 34.15 -6.77
C TYR A 41 -7.36 34.01 -6.12
N LYS A 42 -7.98 32.82 -6.18
CA LYS A 42 -9.24 32.54 -5.48
C LYS A 42 -9.06 32.73 -3.97
N LYS A 43 -7.99 32.19 -3.37
CA LYS A 43 -7.65 32.37 -1.94
C LYS A 43 -7.44 33.84 -1.55
N LEU A 44 -6.90 34.65 -2.46
CA LEU A 44 -6.74 36.10 -2.28
C LEU A 44 -8.01 36.91 -2.60
N ASN A 45 -9.14 36.24 -2.88
CA ASN A 45 -10.40 36.86 -3.31
C ASN A 45 -10.26 37.73 -4.57
N ARG A 46 -9.30 37.43 -5.45
CA ARG A 46 -9.09 38.08 -6.76
C ARG A 46 -9.85 37.30 -7.85
N LEU A 47 -11.18 37.32 -7.77
CA LEU A 47 -12.07 36.42 -8.52
C LEU A 47 -11.91 36.52 -10.05
N ASP A 48 -11.76 37.71 -10.62
CA ASP A 48 -11.61 37.88 -12.08
C ASP A 48 -10.32 37.23 -12.61
N ARG A 49 -9.21 37.39 -11.86
CA ARG A 49 -7.95 36.73 -12.22
C ARG A 49 -8.07 35.23 -12.06
N ALA A 50 -8.67 34.75 -10.96
CA ALA A 50 -8.90 33.32 -10.76
C ALA A 50 -9.72 32.70 -11.88
N LYS A 51 -10.78 33.37 -12.32
CA LYS A 51 -11.63 32.97 -13.46
C LYS A 51 -10.80 32.80 -14.73
N GLU A 52 -10.02 33.82 -15.10
CA GLU A 52 -9.14 33.76 -16.28
C GLU A 52 -8.20 32.55 -16.23
N GLN A 53 -7.67 32.25 -15.04
CA GLN A 53 -6.76 31.13 -14.85
C GLN A 53 -7.46 29.77 -15.03
N PHE A 54 -8.63 29.56 -14.42
CA PHE A 54 -9.37 28.31 -14.58
C PHE A 54 -9.95 28.14 -15.99
N GLU A 55 -10.37 29.21 -16.67
CA GLU A 55 -10.73 29.15 -18.08
C GLU A 55 -9.53 28.77 -18.96
N GLY A 56 -8.33 29.25 -18.64
CA GLY A 56 -7.10 28.83 -19.31
C GLY A 56 -6.73 27.39 -19.05
N MET A 57 -6.92 26.92 -17.82
CA MET A 57 -6.78 25.52 -17.46
C MET A 57 -7.71 24.63 -18.30
N LEU A 58 -9.00 24.98 -18.38
CA LEU A 58 -9.99 24.21 -19.13
C LEU A 58 -9.83 24.30 -20.66
N ARG A 59 -9.09 25.30 -21.18
CA ARG A 59 -8.66 25.29 -22.59
C ARG A 59 -7.59 24.24 -22.87
N LEU A 60 -6.74 23.95 -21.89
CA LEU A 60 -5.66 22.95 -22.02
C LEU A 60 -6.14 21.55 -21.64
N VAL A 61 -6.94 21.46 -20.58
CA VAL A 61 -7.43 20.21 -20.00
C VAL A 61 -8.95 20.33 -19.80
N PRO A 62 -9.75 20.16 -20.87
CA PRO A 62 -11.21 20.32 -20.81
C PRO A 62 -11.93 19.28 -19.94
N GLY A 63 -11.22 18.25 -19.49
CA GLY A 63 -11.76 17.16 -18.69
C GLY A 63 -11.40 17.22 -17.20
N ASP A 64 -10.80 18.30 -16.71
CA ASP A 64 -10.40 18.40 -15.30
C ASP A 64 -11.60 18.81 -14.41
N PRO A 65 -12.15 17.87 -13.60
CA PRO A 65 -13.37 18.13 -12.82
C PRO A 65 -13.14 19.19 -11.73
N ILE A 66 -11.94 19.24 -11.13
CA ILE A 66 -11.63 20.19 -10.05
C ILE A 66 -11.61 21.64 -10.59
N SER A 67 -11.09 21.87 -11.79
CA SER A 67 -11.13 23.19 -12.43
C SER A 67 -12.55 23.61 -12.80
N HIS A 68 -13.39 22.70 -13.31
CA HIS A 68 -14.82 22.96 -13.53
C HIS A 68 -15.50 23.37 -12.23
N TYR A 69 -15.28 22.64 -11.13
CA TYR A 69 -15.86 22.98 -9.83
C TYR A 69 -15.41 24.37 -9.33
N ASN A 70 -14.11 24.67 -9.40
CA ASN A 70 -13.60 25.97 -8.96
C ASN A 70 -14.15 27.12 -9.80
N LEU A 71 -14.28 26.93 -11.12
CA LEU A 71 -14.90 27.90 -12.01
C LEU A 71 -16.39 28.08 -11.66
N GLY A 72 -17.11 27.00 -11.35
CA GLY A 72 -18.49 27.05 -10.86
C GLY A 72 -18.63 27.81 -9.55
N LEU A 73 -17.72 27.64 -8.59
CA LEU A 73 -17.67 28.43 -7.36
C LEU A 73 -17.42 29.91 -7.63
N ILE A 74 -16.51 30.24 -8.54
CA ILE A 74 -16.22 31.63 -8.92
C ILE A 74 -17.46 32.26 -9.56
N TYR A 75 -18.12 31.58 -10.49
CA TYR A 75 -19.37 32.05 -11.08
C TYR A 75 -20.47 32.26 -10.04
N LYS A 76 -20.59 31.34 -9.07
CA LYS A 76 -21.54 31.48 -7.96
C LYS A 76 -21.24 32.73 -7.12
N LEU A 77 -19.98 32.96 -6.76
CA LEU A 77 -19.54 34.15 -6.01
C LEU A 77 -19.72 35.46 -6.80
N GLN A 78 -19.75 35.38 -8.13
CA GLN A 78 -20.05 36.49 -9.04
C GLN A 78 -21.54 36.59 -9.41
N GLU A 79 -22.42 35.83 -8.75
CA GLU A 79 -23.87 35.79 -8.99
C GLU A 79 -24.27 35.37 -10.42
N GLN A 80 -23.40 34.65 -11.13
CA GLN A 80 -23.66 34.09 -12.47
C GLN A 80 -24.24 32.67 -12.35
N THR A 81 -25.47 32.56 -11.84
CA THR A 81 -26.12 31.31 -11.45
C THR A 81 -26.13 30.24 -12.56
N ASP A 82 -26.53 30.57 -13.78
CA ASP A 82 -26.66 29.57 -14.86
C ASP A 82 -25.31 28.98 -15.28
N LEU A 83 -24.25 29.80 -15.28
CA LEU A 83 -22.90 29.34 -15.55
C LEU A 83 -22.39 28.46 -14.41
N ALA A 84 -22.63 28.86 -13.16
CA ALA A 84 -22.26 28.05 -12.00
C ALA A 84 -22.88 26.65 -12.05
N LEU A 85 -24.19 26.56 -12.32
CA LEU A 85 -24.91 25.29 -12.44
C LEU A 85 -24.31 24.41 -13.56
N LYS A 86 -24.03 24.99 -14.73
CA LYS A 86 -23.43 24.27 -15.85
C LYS A 86 -22.07 23.66 -15.49
N GLU A 87 -21.20 24.42 -14.84
CA GLU A 87 -19.88 23.93 -14.46
C GLU A 87 -19.94 22.84 -13.37
N PHE A 88 -20.87 22.95 -12.41
CA PHE A 88 -21.09 21.88 -11.42
C PHE A 88 -21.70 20.61 -12.03
N GLU A 89 -22.62 20.73 -12.98
CA GLU A 89 -23.16 19.59 -13.75
C GLU A 89 -22.06 18.88 -14.55
N GLU A 90 -21.17 19.65 -15.19
CA GLU A 90 -20.04 19.11 -15.93
C GLU A 90 -19.04 18.41 -15.01
N THR A 91 -18.77 18.97 -13.82
CA THR A 91 -17.96 18.32 -12.79
C THR A 91 -18.54 16.93 -12.45
N VAL A 92 -19.85 16.83 -12.20
CA VAL A 92 -20.53 15.56 -11.88
C VAL A 92 -20.51 14.57 -13.05
N ARG A 93 -20.50 15.08 -14.28
CA ARG A 93 -20.41 14.25 -15.49
C ARG A 93 -19.01 13.68 -15.67
N LEU A 94 -17.98 14.49 -15.45
CA LEU A 94 -16.58 14.11 -15.57
C LEU A 94 -16.15 13.18 -14.45
N ASP A 95 -16.57 13.47 -13.22
CA ASP A 95 -16.32 12.65 -12.05
C ASP A 95 -17.62 12.43 -11.26
N PRO A 96 -18.30 11.29 -11.49
CA PRO A 96 -19.49 10.92 -10.77
C PRO A 96 -19.26 10.61 -9.28
N ASP A 97 -18.02 10.50 -8.80
CA ASP A 97 -17.73 10.17 -7.40
C ASP A 97 -17.52 11.43 -6.54
N LEU A 98 -17.30 12.62 -7.16
CA LEU A 98 -17.27 13.91 -6.45
C LEU A 98 -18.64 14.33 -5.89
N VAL A 99 -18.72 14.50 -4.59
CA VAL A 99 -19.89 14.84 -3.78
C VAL A 99 -20.08 16.35 -3.63
N ALA A 100 -19.00 17.12 -3.46
CA ALA A 100 -18.98 18.57 -3.33
C ALA A 100 -19.77 19.32 -4.43
N PRO A 101 -19.60 19.03 -5.74
CA PRO A 101 -20.41 19.69 -6.77
C PRO A 101 -21.91 19.41 -6.62
N ARG A 102 -22.31 18.23 -6.13
CA ARG A 102 -23.74 17.91 -5.91
C ARG A 102 -24.32 18.72 -4.75
N PHE A 103 -23.54 18.94 -3.71
CA PHE A 103 -23.93 19.84 -2.62
C PHE A 103 -24.05 21.28 -3.12
N GLN A 104 -23.13 21.74 -3.97
CA GLN A 104 -23.24 23.06 -4.59
C GLN A 104 -24.46 23.18 -5.50
N LEU A 105 -24.78 22.17 -6.32
CA LEU A 105 -26.02 22.14 -7.13
C LEU A 105 -27.26 22.28 -6.25
N PHE A 106 -27.36 21.47 -5.20
CA PHE A 106 -28.47 21.56 -4.23
C PHE A 106 -28.59 22.98 -3.64
N ASN A 107 -27.48 23.54 -3.15
CA ASN A 107 -27.49 24.87 -2.54
C ASN A 107 -27.87 25.95 -3.55
N THR A 108 -27.30 25.91 -4.75
CA THR A 108 -27.58 26.90 -5.80
C THR A 108 -29.03 26.83 -6.26
N TYR A 109 -29.62 25.65 -6.47
CA TYR A 109 -31.05 25.53 -6.79
C TYR A 109 -31.93 26.06 -5.65
N ARG A 110 -31.59 25.73 -4.39
CA ARG A 110 -32.32 26.20 -3.20
C ARG A 110 -32.26 27.72 -3.05
N GLU A 111 -31.09 28.32 -3.26
CA GLU A 111 -30.86 29.77 -3.18
C GLU A 111 -31.60 30.56 -4.27
N ASN A 112 -31.94 29.90 -5.39
CA ASN A 112 -32.66 30.49 -6.53
C ASN A 112 -34.12 30.03 -6.67
N ASP A 113 -34.74 29.52 -5.59
CA ASP A 113 -36.14 29.05 -5.50
C ASP A 113 -36.55 27.96 -6.52
N ARG A 114 -35.57 27.18 -7.02
CA ARG A 114 -35.77 26.02 -7.92
C ARG A 114 -36.01 24.74 -7.12
N LYS A 115 -37.19 24.64 -6.51
CA LYS A 115 -37.51 23.62 -5.48
C LYS A 115 -37.43 22.18 -5.99
N GLU A 116 -37.98 21.88 -7.16
CA GLU A 116 -37.99 20.52 -7.70
C GLU A 116 -36.57 20.02 -8.02
N GLU A 117 -35.74 20.87 -8.60
CA GLU A 117 -34.35 20.54 -8.90
C GLU A 117 -33.50 20.41 -7.64
N ALA A 118 -33.75 21.26 -6.63
CA ALA A 118 -33.09 21.14 -5.33
C ALA A 118 -33.41 19.79 -4.66
N GLU A 119 -34.67 19.33 -4.68
CA GLU A 119 -35.06 18.02 -4.14
C GLU A 119 -34.35 16.87 -4.86
N ARG A 120 -34.31 16.90 -6.20
CA ARG A 120 -33.58 15.90 -7.00
C ARG A 120 -32.08 15.91 -6.69
N ALA A 121 -31.46 17.08 -6.65
CA ALA A 121 -30.04 17.24 -6.33
C ALA A 121 -29.72 16.74 -4.92
N LEU A 122 -30.59 16.95 -3.94
CA LEU A 122 -30.43 16.45 -2.57
C LEU A 122 -30.46 14.92 -2.51
N VAL A 123 -31.35 14.28 -3.26
CA VAL A 123 -31.40 12.81 -3.37
C VAL A 123 -30.10 12.27 -3.98
N LEU A 124 -29.63 12.89 -5.06
CA LEU A 124 -28.37 12.49 -5.72
C LEU A 124 -27.15 12.73 -4.83
N PHE A 125 -27.10 13.85 -4.10
CA PHE A 125 -26.05 14.14 -3.11
C PHE A 125 -26.03 13.07 -2.01
N ARG A 126 -27.19 12.72 -1.43
CA ARG A 126 -27.28 11.68 -0.40
C ARG A 126 -26.88 10.31 -0.94
N ALA A 127 -27.30 9.96 -2.14
CA ALA A 127 -26.92 8.70 -2.79
C ALA A 127 -25.43 8.63 -3.11
N ALA A 128 -24.82 9.73 -3.57
CA ALA A 128 -23.37 9.81 -3.78
C ALA A 128 -22.61 9.67 -2.46
N LYS A 129 -23.04 10.39 -1.41
CA LYS A 129 -22.47 10.28 -0.06
C LYS A 129 -22.60 8.87 0.55
N GLN A 130 -23.66 8.13 0.22
CA GLN A 130 -23.82 6.73 0.64
C GLN A 130 -22.98 5.74 -0.17
N ARG A 131 -22.71 6.04 -1.45
CA ARG A 131 -21.86 5.19 -2.32
C ARG A 131 -20.38 5.34 -2.01
N LYS A 132 -19.96 6.54 -1.61
CA LYS A 132 -18.63 6.78 -1.04
C LYS A 132 -18.53 5.94 0.24
N SER A 133 -17.86 4.79 0.14
CA SER A 133 -17.71 3.84 1.25
C SER A 133 -16.66 4.28 2.27
N ASP A 134 -15.99 5.40 2.03
CA ASP A 134 -14.95 5.94 2.89
C ASP A 134 -15.33 7.33 3.42
N PRO A 135 -15.54 7.47 4.74
CA PRO A 135 -15.63 8.76 5.42
C PRO A 135 -14.40 9.67 5.24
N ASP A 136 -13.22 9.11 4.88
CA ASP A 136 -11.94 9.83 4.72
C ASP A 136 -11.66 10.36 3.32
N ASP A 137 -12.56 10.13 2.35
CA ASP A 137 -12.42 10.73 1.02
C ASP A 137 -12.89 12.19 1.07
N THR A 138 -12.06 13.03 1.70
CA THR A 138 -12.22 14.48 1.76
C THR A 138 -11.87 15.03 0.39
N GLU A 139 -12.84 15.64 -0.27
CA GLU A 139 -12.61 16.25 -1.58
C GLU A 139 -11.80 17.52 -1.42
N ASP A 140 -10.49 17.43 -1.65
CA ASP A 140 -9.65 18.61 -1.80
C ASP A 140 -9.91 19.23 -3.17
N MET A 141 -10.90 20.12 -3.20
CA MET A 141 -11.25 20.87 -4.41
C MET A 141 -10.23 21.98 -4.74
N GLU A 142 -9.08 22.00 -4.10
CA GLU A 142 -7.93 22.87 -4.41
C GLU A 142 -6.70 22.08 -4.82
N TRP A 143 -6.83 20.75 -4.94
CA TRP A 143 -5.76 19.84 -5.32
C TRP A 143 -6.18 18.99 -6.53
N ASN A 144 -5.23 18.80 -7.43
CA ASN A 144 -5.24 17.76 -8.46
C ASN A 144 -3.77 17.47 -8.82
N ALA A 145 -3.54 16.58 -9.79
CA ALA A 145 -2.18 16.23 -10.24
C ALA A 145 -1.32 17.46 -10.63
N TYR A 146 -1.94 18.57 -11.04
CA TYR A 146 -1.24 19.80 -11.44
C TYR A 146 -0.83 20.69 -10.26
N ALA A 147 -1.26 20.40 -9.03
CA ALA A 147 -0.80 21.03 -7.79
C ALA A 147 0.48 20.40 -7.21
N GLU A 148 0.92 19.28 -7.79
CA GLU A 148 2.10 18.55 -7.36
C GLU A 148 3.40 19.02 -8.02
N ILE A 149 4.52 18.52 -7.50
CA ILE A 149 5.85 18.79 -8.05
C ILE A 149 5.86 18.38 -9.53
N TYR A 150 6.22 19.31 -10.40
CA TYR A 150 6.39 19.05 -11.83
C TYR A 150 7.79 18.51 -12.09
N ASP A 151 7.87 17.21 -12.34
CA ASP A 151 9.10 16.50 -12.67
C ASP A 151 8.82 15.55 -13.83
N PRO A 152 8.51 16.09 -15.02
CA PRO A 152 8.10 15.28 -16.15
C PRO A 152 9.25 14.35 -16.56
N THR A 153 8.89 13.11 -16.87
CA THR A 153 9.78 12.24 -17.64
C THR A 153 9.88 12.79 -19.05
N ASP A 154 11.09 13.07 -19.51
CA ASP A 154 11.36 13.38 -20.91
C ASP A 154 12.05 12.16 -21.54
N PRO A 155 11.28 11.20 -22.10
CA PRO A 155 11.86 10.02 -22.72
C PRO A 155 12.68 10.34 -23.97
N ASP A 156 12.49 11.53 -24.57
CA ASP A 156 13.27 12.04 -25.70
C ASP A 156 14.57 12.74 -25.26
N ALA A 157 14.70 13.11 -23.98
CA ALA A 157 15.88 13.82 -23.47
C ALA A 157 17.19 13.07 -23.72
N GLU A 158 17.12 11.74 -23.82
CA GLU A 158 18.27 10.92 -24.17
C GLU A 158 17.84 9.71 -25.02
N PRO A 159 18.26 9.63 -26.30
CA PRO A 159 17.97 8.49 -27.16
C PRO A 159 18.53 7.19 -26.57
N VAL A 160 17.80 6.09 -26.80
CA VAL A 160 18.29 4.75 -26.46
C VAL A 160 19.57 4.46 -27.25
N PRO A 161 20.67 4.02 -26.59
CA PRO A 161 21.89 3.65 -27.30
C PRO A 161 21.63 2.57 -28.37
N PRO A 162 22.32 2.60 -29.52
CA PRO A 162 22.16 1.59 -30.55
C PRO A 162 22.52 0.20 -29.99
N PRO A 163 21.79 -0.86 -30.39
CA PRO A 163 22.05 -2.21 -29.92
C PRO A 163 23.42 -2.72 -30.42
N GLY A 164 24.10 -3.48 -29.56
CA GLY A 164 25.33 -4.17 -29.91
C GLY A 164 25.08 -5.58 -30.45
N LYS A 165 26.17 -6.30 -30.71
CA LYS A 165 26.13 -7.70 -31.13
C LYS A 165 25.91 -8.60 -29.92
N LEU A 166 24.72 -9.21 -29.83
CA LEU A 166 24.39 -10.17 -28.78
C LEU A 166 25.30 -11.40 -28.84
N ARG A 167 25.59 -11.95 -27.66
CA ARG A 167 26.31 -13.20 -27.48
C ARG A 167 25.73 -13.96 -26.30
N PHE A 168 25.26 -15.17 -26.55
CA PHE A 168 24.87 -16.10 -25.50
C PHE A 168 25.82 -17.30 -25.42
N GLU A 169 25.96 -17.82 -24.22
CA GLU A 169 26.54 -19.13 -23.94
C GLU A 169 25.39 -20.09 -23.67
N ASP A 170 25.19 -21.09 -24.54
CA ASP A 170 24.09 -22.05 -24.47
C ASP A 170 24.45 -23.24 -23.57
N HIS A 171 23.68 -23.42 -22.50
CA HIS A 171 23.76 -24.55 -21.58
C HIS A 171 22.53 -25.43 -21.78
N VAL A 172 22.74 -26.61 -22.37
CA VAL A 172 21.68 -27.61 -22.53
C VAL A 172 21.40 -28.25 -21.18
N LEU A 173 20.18 -28.09 -20.68
CA LEU A 173 19.76 -28.61 -19.39
C LEU A 173 19.30 -30.07 -19.52
N PRO A 174 19.55 -30.91 -18.50
CA PRO A 174 19.09 -32.29 -18.52
C PRO A 174 17.57 -32.37 -18.43
N GLY A 175 16.94 -33.09 -19.37
CA GLY A 175 15.49 -33.32 -19.39
C GLY A 175 14.85 -32.95 -20.72
N LYS A 176 13.55 -33.21 -20.82
CA LYS A 176 12.71 -32.79 -21.97
C LYS A 176 11.33 -32.38 -21.50
N ALA A 177 10.71 -31.44 -22.20
CA ALA A 177 9.34 -31.01 -21.99
C ALA A 177 8.50 -31.20 -23.25
N ASP A 178 7.19 -31.40 -23.10
CA ASP A 178 6.27 -31.33 -24.24
C ASP A 178 6.11 -29.87 -24.65
N ALA A 179 6.68 -29.52 -25.81
CA ALA A 179 6.69 -28.15 -26.33
C ALA A 179 5.29 -27.53 -26.47
N LYS A 180 4.21 -28.33 -26.67
CA LYS A 180 2.85 -27.79 -26.85
C LYS A 180 2.21 -27.28 -25.57
N SER A 181 2.67 -27.77 -24.42
CA SER A 181 2.14 -27.47 -23.10
C SER A 181 3.20 -26.87 -22.18
N ALA A 182 4.35 -26.51 -22.75
CA ALA A 182 5.50 -26.06 -22.00
C ALA A 182 5.29 -24.68 -21.38
N GLY A 183 5.86 -24.49 -20.20
CA GLY A 183 6.01 -23.17 -19.58
C GLY A 183 7.25 -23.12 -18.71
N LEU A 184 7.69 -21.89 -18.42
CA LEU A 184 8.87 -21.60 -17.62
C LEU A 184 8.56 -20.46 -16.63
N ALA A 185 9.19 -20.51 -15.46
CA ALA A 185 9.20 -19.42 -14.49
C ALA A 185 10.56 -19.34 -13.80
N ALA A 186 10.99 -18.13 -13.47
CA ALA A 186 12.12 -17.88 -12.58
C ALA A 186 11.60 -17.59 -11.17
N LEU A 187 12.20 -18.16 -10.14
CA LEU A 187 11.80 -17.98 -8.73
C LEU A 187 12.98 -18.22 -7.79
N HIS A 188 12.88 -17.75 -6.55
CA HIS A 188 13.85 -18.05 -5.48
C HIS A 188 13.34 -19.23 -4.65
N SER A 189 13.48 -20.47 -5.15
CA SER A 189 12.81 -21.63 -4.54
C SER A 189 13.39 -22.03 -3.19
N ASP A 190 14.67 -21.76 -2.94
CA ASP A 190 15.37 -22.08 -1.70
C ASP A 190 15.55 -20.87 -0.76
N GLY A 191 15.01 -19.70 -1.15
CA GLY A 191 15.18 -18.42 -0.45
C GLY A 191 16.59 -17.82 -0.60
N GLY A 192 17.41 -18.36 -1.49
CA GLY A 192 18.74 -17.87 -1.82
C GLY A 192 18.73 -16.65 -2.76
N ASP A 193 19.91 -16.10 -2.99
CA ASP A 193 20.09 -14.90 -3.82
C ASP A 193 20.01 -15.16 -5.33
N ARG A 194 20.25 -16.41 -5.76
CA ARG A 194 20.22 -16.78 -7.19
C ARG A 194 18.80 -17.18 -7.58
N LEU A 195 18.44 -16.87 -8.83
CA LEU A 195 17.21 -17.36 -9.41
C LEU A 195 17.36 -18.84 -9.76
N ASP A 196 16.29 -19.58 -9.53
CA ASP A 196 16.09 -20.95 -9.96
C ASP A 196 15.14 -20.98 -11.16
N LEU A 197 15.21 -22.04 -11.95
CA LEU A 197 14.34 -22.24 -13.10
C LEU A 197 13.34 -23.36 -12.80
N LEU A 198 12.05 -23.04 -12.89
CA LEU A 198 10.97 -24.02 -12.91
C LEU A 198 10.50 -24.23 -14.35
N ALA A 199 10.54 -25.49 -14.82
CA ALA A 199 10.05 -25.89 -16.11
C ALA A 199 8.90 -26.88 -15.98
N TRP A 200 7.81 -26.66 -16.71
CA TRP A 200 6.68 -27.60 -16.73
C TRP A 200 6.20 -27.90 -18.14
N SER A 201 5.50 -29.01 -18.25
CA SER A 201 4.63 -29.38 -19.37
C SER A 201 3.63 -30.43 -18.91
N ALA A 202 2.71 -30.85 -19.78
CA ALA A 202 1.82 -31.98 -19.50
C ALA A 202 2.59 -33.28 -19.16
N SER A 203 3.83 -33.41 -19.65
CA SER A 203 4.69 -34.57 -19.40
C SER A 203 5.41 -34.58 -18.04
N GLY A 204 5.47 -33.44 -17.33
CA GLY A 204 6.17 -33.35 -16.04
C GLY A 204 6.63 -31.95 -15.68
N VAL A 205 7.06 -31.80 -14.42
CA VAL A 205 7.60 -30.56 -13.83
C VAL A 205 9.01 -30.81 -13.31
N ARG A 206 9.92 -29.85 -13.49
CA ARG A 206 11.33 -29.93 -13.07
C ARG A 206 11.80 -28.60 -12.51
N LEU A 207 12.64 -28.68 -11.49
CA LEU A 207 13.29 -27.54 -10.85
C LEU A 207 14.81 -27.62 -11.10
N TYR A 208 15.42 -26.47 -11.40
CA TYR A 208 16.86 -26.31 -11.57
C TYR A 208 17.38 -25.21 -10.64
N LEU A 209 18.15 -25.56 -9.62
CA LEU A 209 18.77 -24.59 -8.72
C LEU A 209 19.84 -23.78 -9.44
N GLY A 210 19.86 -22.47 -9.21
CA GLY A 210 20.73 -21.54 -9.93
C GLY A 210 20.47 -21.48 -11.44
N GLY A 211 19.35 -22.05 -11.91
CA GLY A 211 18.95 -22.11 -13.31
C GLY A 211 19.40 -23.35 -14.07
N ASP A 212 20.43 -24.07 -13.61
CA ASP A 212 21.07 -25.16 -14.37
C ASP A 212 21.22 -26.49 -13.62
N GLN A 213 21.19 -26.49 -12.28
CA GLN A 213 21.39 -27.71 -11.49
C GLN A 213 20.08 -28.44 -11.23
N PRO A 214 19.79 -29.59 -11.87
CA PRO A 214 18.53 -30.30 -11.67
C PRO A 214 18.38 -30.78 -10.23
N VAL A 215 17.20 -30.59 -9.67
CA VAL A 215 16.84 -31.08 -8.33
C VAL A 215 16.14 -32.43 -8.44
N ALA A 216 16.76 -33.46 -7.86
CA ALA A 216 16.08 -34.73 -7.63
C ALA A 216 15.24 -34.64 -6.36
N ASP A 217 14.10 -35.35 -6.33
CA ASP A 217 13.22 -35.44 -5.16
C ASP A 217 12.70 -34.08 -4.68
N SER A 218 12.52 -33.14 -5.63
CA SER A 218 11.87 -31.85 -5.41
C SER A 218 10.43 -31.97 -4.90
N GLY A 219 9.83 -33.16 -5.03
CA GLY A 219 8.42 -33.42 -4.74
C GLY A 219 7.51 -33.18 -5.95
N LEU A 220 8.00 -32.45 -6.96
CA LEU A 220 7.31 -32.20 -8.23
C LEU A 220 7.52 -33.31 -9.27
N ASP A 221 8.46 -34.23 -9.01
CA ASP A 221 8.94 -35.24 -9.97
C ASP A 221 7.84 -36.17 -10.51
N ALA A 222 6.80 -36.40 -9.70
CA ALA A 222 5.64 -37.23 -10.05
C ALA A 222 4.48 -36.43 -10.66
N LEU A 223 4.51 -35.10 -10.61
CA LEU A 223 3.43 -34.24 -11.11
C LEU A 223 3.35 -34.34 -12.63
N ARG A 224 2.15 -34.57 -13.17
CA ARG A 224 1.84 -34.69 -14.60
C ARG A 224 0.59 -33.89 -14.93
N GLY A 225 0.41 -33.52 -16.20
CA GLY A 225 -0.78 -32.82 -16.67
C GLY A 225 -0.89 -31.36 -16.24
N ALA A 226 0.22 -30.74 -15.83
CA ALA A 226 0.27 -29.30 -15.56
C ALA A 226 0.02 -28.53 -16.87
N VAL A 227 -0.94 -27.60 -16.82
CA VAL A 227 -1.29 -26.67 -17.90
C VAL A 227 -0.62 -25.33 -17.67
N PHE A 228 -0.63 -24.85 -16.42
CA PHE A 228 -0.02 -23.59 -16.02
C PHE A 228 0.41 -23.69 -14.56
N ILE A 229 1.50 -23.02 -14.20
CA ILE A 229 1.97 -22.93 -12.82
C ILE A 229 2.23 -21.45 -12.49
N ALA A 230 1.66 -20.97 -11.39
CA ALA A 230 1.88 -19.62 -10.87
C ALA A 230 2.65 -19.68 -9.54
N PRO A 231 3.93 -19.24 -9.52
CA PRO A 231 4.66 -19.02 -8.27
C PRO A 231 4.05 -17.87 -7.45
N GLY A 232 3.88 -18.04 -6.13
CA GLY A 232 3.35 -17.04 -5.21
C GLY A 232 3.55 -17.44 -3.75
N ASP A 233 3.79 -16.47 -2.86
CA ASP A 233 4.02 -16.68 -1.42
C ASP A 233 2.68 -16.60 -0.67
N TYR A 234 1.87 -17.67 -0.72
CA TYR A 234 0.49 -17.61 -0.23
C TYR A 234 0.40 -17.76 1.29
N ASP A 235 1.37 -18.44 1.93
CA ASP A 235 1.42 -18.59 3.37
C ASP A 235 2.35 -17.55 4.05
N ASN A 236 2.92 -16.66 3.24
CA ASN A 236 3.71 -15.49 3.65
C ASN A 236 4.94 -15.87 4.48
N ASP A 237 5.59 -16.98 4.10
CA ASP A 237 6.80 -17.50 4.74
C ASP A 237 8.10 -17.01 4.08
N GLY A 238 7.99 -16.30 2.96
CA GLY A 238 9.10 -15.75 2.20
C GLY A 238 9.65 -16.69 1.13
N LEU A 239 8.98 -17.81 0.87
CA LEU A 239 9.30 -18.73 -0.21
C LEU A 239 8.12 -18.76 -1.20
N PRO A 240 8.40 -18.71 -2.51
CA PRO A 240 7.35 -18.86 -3.51
C PRO A 240 6.85 -20.31 -3.52
N ASP A 241 5.58 -20.49 -3.17
CA ASP A 241 4.76 -21.68 -3.39
C ASP A 241 4.23 -21.73 -4.82
N LEU A 242 3.45 -22.76 -5.16
CA LEU A 242 2.90 -22.91 -6.51
C LEU A 242 1.38 -23.14 -6.48
N CYS A 243 0.65 -22.38 -7.29
CA CYS A 243 -0.64 -22.81 -7.80
C CYS A 243 -0.44 -23.57 -9.12
N VAL A 244 -0.73 -24.87 -9.12
CA VAL A 244 -0.66 -25.75 -10.28
C VAL A 244 -2.04 -25.94 -10.88
N VAL A 245 -2.24 -25.44 -12.09
CA VAL A 245 -3.46 -25.66 -12.88
C VAL A 245 -3.30 -26.91 -13.72
N THR A 246 -4.28 -27.81 -13.65
CA THR A 246 -4.37 -29.02 -14.46
C THR A 246 -5.75 -29.11 -15.12
N ALA A 247 -5.95 -30.12 -15.97
CA ALA A 247 -7.28 -30.43 -16.51
C ALA A 247 -8.32 -30.81 -15.43
N GLN A 248 -7.90 -31.10 -14.19
CA GLN A 248 -8.79 -31.48 -13.09
C GLN A 248 -9.17 -30.28 -12.20
N GLY A 249 -8.54 -29.12 -12.39
CA GLY A 249 -8.68 -27.95 -11.53
C GLY A 249 -7.34 -27.40 -11.06
N ALA A 250 -7.39 -26.52 -10.05
CA ALA A 250 -6.23 -25.87 -9.45
C ALA A 250 -5.83 -26.56 -8.13
N PHE A 251 -4.53 -26.73 -7.92
CA PHE A 251 -3.93 -27.40 -6.76
C PHE A 251 -2.83 -26.55 -6.17
N LEU A 252 -2.73 -26.54 -4.84
CA LEU A 252 -1.71 -25.79 -4.13
C LEU A 252 -0.54 -26.68 -3.75
N TRP A 253 0.68 -26.16 -3.91
CA TRP A 253 1.92 -26.83 -3.54
C TRP A 253 2.75 -25.91 -2.68
N ARG A 254 2.99 -26.32 -1.45
CA ARG A 254 3.79 -25.56 -0.47
C ARG A 254 5.26 -25.83 -0.67
N ASN A 255 6.08 -24.79 -0.65
CA ASN A 255 7.52 -24.84 -0.76
C ASN A 255 8.19 -24.86 0.62
N GLU A 256 9.00 -25.87 0.88
CA GLU A 256 9.87 -25.98 2.05
C GLU A 256 11.34 -25.97 1.59
N LYS A 257 11.81 -24.80 1.17
CA LYS A 257 13.19 -24.53 0.69
C LYS A 257 13.63 -25.44 -0.46
N GLY A 258 12.88 -25.39 -1.57
CA GLY A 258 13.12 -26.17 -2.78
C GLY A 258 12.46 -27.54 -2.80
N LYS A 259 11.77 -27.92 -1.72
CA LYS A 259 10.96 -29.14 -1.63
C LYS A 259 9.48 -28.80 -1.60
N PHE A 260 8.74 -29.25 -2.60
CA PHE A 260 7.34 -28.93 -2.78
C PHE A 260 6.44 -30.08 -2.33
N THR A 261 5.40 -29.75 -1.58
CA THR A 261 4.38 -30.71 -1.12
C THR A 261 2.98 -30.23 -1.46
N GLN A 262 2.19 -31.09 -2.10
CA GLN A 262 0.81 -30.75 -2.43
C GLN A 262 -0.02 -30.60 -1.14
N GLN A 263 -0.76 -29.49 -1.06
CA GLN A 263 -1.65 -29.17 0.05
C GLN A 263 -3.07 -29.63 -0.28
N GLY A 264 -3.52 -30.69 0.39
CA GLY A 264 -4.90 -31.18 0.27
C GLY A 264 -5.29 -31.61 -1.16
N GLY A 265 -6.59 -31.48 -1.46
CA GLY A 265 -7.17 -31.79 -2.78
C GLY A 265 -7.15 -30.59 -3.73
N ALA A 266 -7.95 -30.66 -4.80
CA ALA A 266 -8.16 -29.51 -5.67
C ALA A 266 -8.79 -28.36 -4.87
N LEU A 267 -8.23 -27.15 -4.98
CA LEU A 267 -8.80 -25.93 -4.41
C LEU A 267 -10.19 -25.66 -5.02
N THR A 268 -10.28 -25.85 -6.34
CA THR A 268 -11.53 -25.84 -7.08
C THR A 268 -11.37 -26.64 -8.37
N ARG A 269 -12.48 -27.20 -8.85
CA ARG A 269 -12.54 -27.92 -10.13
C ARG A 269 -13.07 -26.99 -11.22
N GLY A 270 -12.53 -27.12 -12.42
CA GLY A 270 -12.91 -26.32 -13.58
C GLY A 270 -11.82 -26.39 -14.64
N ASN A 271 -12.16 -25.94 -15.85
CA ASN A 271 -11.23 -25.89 -16.96
C ASN A 271 -10.55 -24.52 -17.02
N PHE A 272 -9.48 -24.40 -16.23
CA PHE A 272 -8.66 -23.20 -16.15
C PHE A 272 -7.39 -23.33 -16.99
N ARG A 273 -6.84 -22.19 -17.38
CA ARG A 273 -5.64 -22.09 -18.24
C ARG A 273 -4.63 -21.09 -17.69
N LYS A 274 -5.08 -20.19 -16.81
CA LYS A 274 -4.27 -19.16 -16.17
C LYS A 274 -4.65 -19.07 -14.70
N ALA A 275 -3.66 -18.79 -13.87
CA ALA A 275 -3.80 -18.43 -12.47
C ALA A 275 -3.06 -17.10 -12.26
N VAL A 276 -3.68 -16.18 -11.52
CA VAL A 276 -3.09 -14.88 -11.17
C VAL A 276 -3.22 -14.69 -9.66
N TRP A 277 -2.09 -14.44 -9.01
CA TRP A 277 -2.06 -14.02 -7.62
C TRP A 277 -2.40 -12.53 -7.52
N LEU A 278 -3.35 -12.18 -6.67
CA LEU A 278 -3.85 -10.83 -6.49
C LEU A 278 -4.36 -10.71 -5.05
N ASP A 279 -3.92 -9.70 -4.30
CA ASP A 279 -4.57 -9.30 -3.05
C ASP A 279 -5.83 -8.51 -3.43
N TYR A 280 -6.95 -9.22 -3.68
CA TYR A 280 -8.09 -8.57 -4.33
C TYR A 280 -8.88 -7.70 -3.36
N ASP A 281 -8.91 -8.05 -2.08
CA ASP A 281 -9.63 -7.30 -1.04
C ASP A 281 -8.75 -6.48 -0.10
N HIS A 282 -7.44 -6.40 -0.40
CA HIS A 282 -6.44 -5.56 0.27
C HIS A 282 -6.27 -5.93 1.73
N ASP A 283 -6.19 -7.22 2.04
CA ASP A 283 -6.05 -7.75 3.40
C ASP A 283 -4.65 -8.32 3.70
N TYR A 284 -3.70 -8.15 2.76
CA TYR A 284 -2.31 -8.63 2.80
C TYR A 284 -2.12 -10.14 2.62
N ASP A 285 -3.13 -10.87 2.18
CA ASP A 285 -2.99 -12.24 1.71
C ASP A 285 -3.05 -12.30 0.17
N LEU A 286 -2.29 -13.24 -0.44
CA LEU A 286 -2.44 -13.50 -1.88
C LEU A 286 -3.68 -14.36 -2.13
N ASP A 287 -4.64 -13.80 -2.87
CA ASP A 287 -5.78 -14.52 -3.41
C ASP A 287 -5.50 -15.01 -4.83
N LEU A 288 -6.38 -15.91 -5.29
CA LEU A 288 -6.17 -16.60 -6.54
C LEU A 288 -7.34 -16.36 -7.50
N VAL A 289 -7.04 -15.69 -8.60
CA VAL A 289 -7.93 -15.54 -9.75
C VAL A 289 -7.58 -16.61 -10.79
N LEU A 290 -8.54 -17.49 -11.07
CA LEU A 290 -8.42 -18.57 -12.05
C LEU A 290 -9.26 -18.24 -13.28
N LEU A 291 -8.65 -18.40 -14.47
CA LEU A 291 -9.25 -18.00 -15.74
C LEU A 291 -9.04 -19.09 -16.80
N GLY A 292 -10.06 -19.32 -17.62
CA GLY A 292 -10.05 -20.26 -18.72
C GLY A 292 -11.42 -20.35 -19.39
N ASP A 293 -11.91 -21.57 -19.62
CA ASP A 293 -13.29 -21.79 -20.02
C ASP A 293 -14.23 -21.54 -18.82
N ASP A 294 -13.74 -21.80 -17.61
CA ASP A 294 -14.34 -21.41 -16.34
C ASP A 294 -13.56 -20.23 -15.71
N ALA A 295 -14.20 -19.51 -14.79
CA ALA A 295 -13.55 -18.49 -13.97
C ALA A 295 -13.86 -18.71 -12.48
N ALA A 296 -12.87 -18.48 -11.62
CA ALA A 296 -13.05 -18.55 -10.18
C ALA A 296 -12.20 -17.51 -9.45
N LEU A 297 -12.75 -16.98 -8.36
CA LEU A 297 -11.99 -16.23 -7.36
C LEU A 297 -11.94 -17.09 -6.09
N LEU A 298 -10.75 -17.32 -5.59
CA LEU A 298 -10.50 -18.05 -4.34
C LEU A 298 -9.77 -17.12 -3.39
N ARG A 299 -10.42 -16.76 -2.29
CA ARG A 299 -9.84 -15.92 -1.25
C ARG A 299 -9.06 -16.74 -0.24
N ASN A 300 -7.85 -16.32 0.08
CA ASN A 300 -7.02 -16.90 1.13
C ASN A 300 -7.55 -16.49 2.51
N GLN A 301 -7.67 -17.44 3.44
CA GLN A 301 -8.16 -17.20 4.80
C GLN A 301 -7.08 -17.59 5.82
N GLY A 302 -5.82 -17.53 5.41
CA GLY A 302 -4.66 -17.99 6.16
C GLY A 302 -4.79 -19.47 6.56
N PRO A 303 -4.66 -19.83 7.85
CA PRO A 303 -4.72 -21.22 8.31
C PRO A 303 -6.01 -21.98 7.99
N ALA A 304 -7.11 -21.29 7.68
CA ALA A 304 -8.38 -21.91 7.28
C ALA A 304 -8.40 -22.36 5.80
N GLY A 305 -7.37 -22.05 5.02
CA GLY A 305 -7.26 -22.38 3.60
C GLY A 305 -8.00 -21.39 2.70
N PHE A 306 -8.38 -21.82 1.50
CA PHE A 306 -9.03 -20.96 0.50
C PHE A 306 -10.56 -21.11 0.52
N ALA A 307 -11.26 -20.00 0.32
CA ALA A 307 -12.72 -19.93 0.20
C ALA A 307 -13.15 -19.43 -1.18
N GLY A 308 -14.15 -20.09 -1.79
CA GLY A 308 -14.70 -19.65 -3.07
C GLY A 308 -15.47 -18.33 -2.96
N ARG A 309 -15.01 -17.30 -3.68
CA ARG A 309 -15.58 -15.95 -3.74
C ARG A 309 -15.90 -15.50 -5.16
N THR A 310 -16.06 -16.41 -6.11
CA THR A 310 -16.35 -16.11 -7.53
C THR A 310 -17.50 -15.12 -7.75
N ARG A 311 -18.47 -15.06 -6.84
CA ARG A 311 -19.63 -14.15 -6.91
C ARG A 311 -19.29 -12.69 -6.61
N ASP A 312 -18.17 -12.46 -5.93
CA ASP A 312 -17.75 -11.13 -5.48
C ASP A 312 -16.99 -10.39 -6.61
N PHE A 313 -16.53 -11.12 -7.62
CA PHE A 313 -15.82 -10.60 -8.79
C PHE A 313 -16.74 -10.56 -10.01
N PRO A 314 -16.74 -9.46 -10.81
CA PRO A 314 -17.69 -9.27 -11.90
C PRO A 314 -17.27 -10.00 -13.19
N PHE A 315 -16.86 -11.28 -13.11
CA PHE A 315 -16.40 -12.04 -14.27
C PHE A 315 -17.42 -12.00 -15.42
N LEU A 316 -16.95 -11.63 -16.61
CA LEU A 316 -17.77 -11.73 -17.80
C LEU A 316 -17.80 -13.17 -18.32
N PRO A 317 -18.96 -13.66 -18.82
CA PRO A 317 -19.05 -14.99 -19.41
C PRO A 317 -18.24 -15.04 -20.70
N GLY A 318 -17.56 -16.15 -20.97
CA GLY A 318 -16.75 -16.35 -22.17
C GLY A 318 -15.42 -17.01 -21.82
N ARG A 319 -14.69 -17.43 -22.85
CA ARG A 319 -13.41 -18.11 -22.68
C ARG A 319 -12.28 -17.10 -22.52
N ALA A 320 -11.76 -16.97 -21.31
CA ALA A 320 -10.57 -16.18 -21.04
C ALA A 320 -9.32 -16.92 -21.57
N LEU A 321 -8.43 -16.18 -22.23
CA LEU A 321 -7.23 -16.74 -22.86
C LEU A 321 -5.97 -16.46 -22.04
N ASP A 322 -5.83 -15.25 -21.52
CA ASP A 322 -4.68 -14.83 -20.73
C ASP A 322 -5.02 -13.60 -19.89
N ALA A 323 -4.23 -13.36 -18.85
CA ALA A 323 -4.39 -12.24 -17.93
C ALA A 323 -3.07 -11.79 -17.30
N THR A 324 -3.02 -10.52 -16.91
CA THR A 324 -1.95 -9.91 -16.11
C THR A 324 -2.55 -8.91 -15.15
N VAL A 325 -1.95 -8.79 -13.96
CA VAL A 325 -2.14 -7.58 -13.14
C VAL A 325 -1.72 -6.39 -13.98
N PHE A 326 -2.55 -5.36 -14.02
CA PHE A 326 -2.35 -4.17 -14.81
C PHE A 326 -2.53 -2.91 -13.95
N ASN A 327 -1.56 -2.02 -13.96
CA ASN A 327 -1.56 -0.78 -13.20
C ASN A 327 -1.87 0.37 -14.14
N LEU A 328 -3.17 0.57 -14.42
CA LEU A 328 -3.60 1.64 -15.33
C LEU A 328 -3.32 3.02 -14.72
N ILE A 329 -3.53 3.16 -13.41
CA ILE A 329 -3.23 4.39 -12.67
C ILE A 329 -2.02 4.12 -11.77
N SER A 330 -0.90 4.79 -12.07
CA SER A 330 0.32 4.69 -11.28
C SER A 330 0.16 5.25 -9.87
N ASP A 331 1.07 4.85 -8.98
CA ASP A 331 1.31 5.47 -7.68
C ASP A 331 0.11 5.43 -6.71
N ASN A 332 -0.75 4.41 -6.82
CA ASN A 332 -1.88 4.20 -5.92
C ASN A 332 -1.96 2.75 -5.41
N ARG A 333 -2.96 2.47 -4.57
CA ARG A 333 -3.20 1.12 -4.01
C ARG A 333 -3.96 0.19 -4.95
N GLN A 334 -4.61 0.70 -6.01
CA GLN A 334 -5.44 -0.11 -6.91
C GLN A 334 -4.58 -1.12 -7.66
N ARG A 335 -5.07 -2.35 -7.85
CA ARG A 335 -4.42 -3.38 -8.67
C ARG A 335 -5.44 -3.95 -9.66
N ASP A 336 -5.49 -3.37 -10.87
CA ASP A 336 -6.43 -3.85 -11.89
C ASP A 336 -5.98 -5.19 -12.48
N LEU A 337 -6.90 -5.84 -13.18
CA LEU A 337 -6.64 -7.08 -13.91
C LEU A 337 -7.03 -6.92 -15.39
N GLY A 338 -6.05 -6.95 -16.28
CA GLY A 338 -6.27 -7.00 -17.73
C GLY A 338 -6.48 -8.43 -18.19
N VAL A 339 -7.59 -8.71 -18.88
CA VAL A 339 -7.97 -10.06 -19.34
C VAL A 339 -8.33 -10.05 -20.82
N SER A 340 -7.80 -11.03 -21.55
CA SER A 340 -8.11 -11.29 -22.96
C SER A 340 -9.10 -12.44 -23.12
N TYR A 341 -9.94 -12.38 -24.15
CA TYR A 341 -10.99 -13.37 -24.41
C TYR A 341 -10.94 -13.86 -25.86
N GLU A 342 -11.46 -15.07 -26.09
CA GLU A 342 -11.55 -15.67 -27.42
C GLU A 342 -12.61 -14.98 -28.31
N ASP A 343 -13.72 -14.56 -27.72
CA ASP A 343 -14.93 -14.13 -28.43
C ASP A 343 -15.11 -12.60 -28.51
N ARG A 344 -14.37 -11.82 -27.71
CA ARG A 344 -14.53 -10.36 -27.56
C ARG A 344 -13.21 -9.65 -27.29
N GLY A 345 -13.23 -8.32 -27.42
CA GLY A 345 -12.11 -7.47 -27.02
C GLY A 345 -11.77 -7.60 -25.54
N GLY A 346 -10.57 -7.13 -25.18
CA GLY A 346 -10.07 -7.18 -23.81
C GLY A 346 -10.97 -6.47 -22.81
N ILE A 347 -10.89 -6.93 -21.56
CA ILE A 347 -11.56 -6.34 -20.40
C ILE A 347 -10.51 -5.96 -19.37
N ILE A 348 -10.63 -4.77 -18.81
CA ILE A 348 -9.93 -4.38 -17.60
C ILE A 348 -10.92 -4.47 -16.44
N TYR A 349 -10.58 -5.26 -15.43
CA TYR A 349 -11.28 -5.28 -14.16
C TYR A 349 -10.63 -4.25 -13.27
N ARG A 350 -11.29 -3.10 -13.14
CA ARG A 350 -10.81 -1.94 -12.38
C ARG A 350 -11.01 -2.18 -10.90
N ASP A 351 -9.94 -2.09 -10.13
CA ASP A 351 -9.99 -2.18 -8.69
C ASP A 351 -10.52 -0.86 -8.10
N ARG A 352 -11.63 -0.95 -7.36
CA ARG A 352 -12.26 0.16 -6.64
C ARG A 352 -12.00 0.09 -5.13
N LEU A 353 -10.99 -0.68 -4.73
CA LEU A 353 -10.61 -1.02 -3.36
C LEU A 353 -11.70 -1.83 -2.64
N LEU A 354 -11.38 -2.31 -1.43
CA LEU A 354 -12.32 -3.04 -0.56
C LEU A 354 -12.95 -4.28 -1.23
N GLY A 355 -12.19 -4.97 -2.07
CA GLY A 355 -12.65 -6.17 -2.78
C GLY A 355 -13.68 -5.91 -3.88
N ARG A 356 -13.86 -4.65 -4.32
CA ARG A 356 -14.82 -4.28 -5.35
C ARG A 356 -14.14 -4.05 -6.68
N TYR A 357 -14.55 -4.81 -7.70
CA TYR A 357 -14.06 -4.66 -9.05
C TYR A 357 -15.16 -4.24 -10.00
N GLU A 358 -14.78 -3.51 -11.05
CA GLU A 358 -15.67 -3.09 -12.13
C GLU A 358 -15.11 -3.55 -13.48
N ALA A 359 -15.89 -4.29 -14.26
CA ALA A 359 -15.49 -4.72 -15.60
C ALA A 359 -15.71 -3.59 -16.61
N GLN A 360 -14.64 -3.19 -17.31
CA GLN A 360 -14.69 -2.18 -18.36
C GLN A 360 -14.00 -2.68 -19.63
N PRO A 361 -14.41 -2.25 -20.84
CA PRO A 361 -13.65 -2.53 -22.05
C PRO A 361 -12.21 -2.04 -21.91
N LEU A 362 -11.24 -2.81 -22.42
CA LEU A 362 -9.83 -2.41 -22.52
C LEU A 362 -9.56 -2.02 -23.99
N PRO A 363 -9.64 -0.73 -24.35
CA PRO A 363 -9.49 -0.30 -25.73
C PRO A 363 -8.13 -0.70 -26.30
N GLY A 364 -8.12 -1.21 -27.53
CA GLY A 364 -6.89 -1.61 -28.21
C GLY A 364 -6.46 -3.05 -27.99
N LEU A 365 -7.03 -3.80 -27.02
CA LEU A 365 -6.80 -5.24 -26.89
C LEU A 365 -7.83 -6.04 -27.71
N PRO A 366 -7.44 -6.65 -28.84
CA PRO A 366 -8.36 -7.39 -29.69
C PRO A 366 -8.75 -8.74 -29.08
N LYS A 367 -9.83 -9.33 -29.61
CA LYS A 367 -10.17 -10.73 -29.31
C LYS A 367 -9.04 -11.67 -29.74
N GLY A 368 -8.87 -12.78 -29.03
CA GLY A 368 -7.86 -13.78 -29.34
C GLY A 368 -6.43 -13.41 -28.94
N ALA A 369 -6.22 -12.25 -28.30
CA ALA A 369 -4.91 -11.85 -27.80
C ALA A 369 -4.40 -12.81 -26.71
N VAL A 370 -3.09 -13.02 -26.66
CA VAL A 370 -2.39 -13.87 -25.69
C VAL A 370 -1.03 -13.25 -25.32
N SER A 371 -0.33 -13.82 -24.36
CA SER A 371 0.98 -13.35 -23.90
C SER A 371 0.93 -11.90 -23.41
N LEU A 372 -0.07 -11.60 -22.59
CA LEU A 372 -0.25 -10.28 -21.97
C LEU A 372 0.89 -10.02 -20.98
N ARG A 373 1.56 -8.88 -21.12
CA ARG A 373 2.59 -8.43 -20.18
C ARG A 373 2.54 -6.92 -20.04
N GLN A 374 2.63 -6.47 -18.79
CA GLN A 374 2.79 -5.06 -18.49
C GLN A 374 4.27 -4.64 -18.59
N LEU A 375 4.55 -3.49 -19.22
CA LEU A 375 5.87 -2.86 -19.27
C LEU A 375 5.74 -1.38 -19.63
N ASP A 376 6.67 -0.56 -19.16
CA ASP A 376 6.80 0.85 -19.56
C ASP A 376 7.71 0.91 -20.82
N ILE A 377 7.11 0.81 -22.02
CA ILE A 377 7.90 0.64 -23.27
C ILE A 377 8.51 1.95 -23.77
N ASP A 378 7.96 3.08 -23.33
CA ASP A 378 8.38 4.41 -23.73
C ASP A 378 8.92 5.29 -22.60
N GLN A 379 9.10 4.74 -21.40
CA GLN A 379 9.75 5.37 -20.25
C GLN A 379 9.03 6.62 -19.75
N ASN A 380 7.71 6.66 -19.86
CA ASN A 380 6.90 7.77 -19.39
C ASN A 380 6.38 7.58 -17.95
N GLY A 381 6.71 6.44 -17.31
CA GLY A 381 6.27 6.09 -15.95
C GLY A 381 4.82 5.62 -15.82
N TRP A 382 4.13 5.46 -16.95
CA TRP A 382 2.83 4.81 -17.06
C TRP A 382 3.00 3.46 -17.71
N MET A 383 2.36 2.45 -17.12
CA MET A 383 2.58 1.09 -17.57
C MET A 383 1.71 0.79 -18.80
N ASP A 384 2.35 0.31 -19.87
CA ASP A 384 1.69 -0.13 -21.10
C ASP A 384 1.38 -1.64 -21.04
N LEU A 385 0.52 -2.11 -21.94
CA LEU A 385 0.17 -3.52 -22.07
C LEU A 385 0.64 -4.04 -23.43
N ALA A 386 1.65 -4.92 -23.43
CA ALA A 386 1.99 -5.71 -24.62
C ALA A 386 1.15 -6.97 -24.69
N PHE A 387 0.85 -7.40 -25.92
CA PHE A 387 0.16 -8.65 -26.22
C PHE A 387 0.57 -9.16 -27.60
N HIS A 388 0.40 -10.46 -27.82
CA HIS A 388 0.52 -11.07 -29.13
C HIS A 388 -0.87 -11.30 -29.75
N SER A 389 -1.07 -10.87 -31.00
CA SER A 389 -2.25 -11.16 -31.81
C SER A 389 -1.90 -11.18 -33.30
N GLU A 390 -2.55 -12.05 -34.09
CA GLU A 390 -2.43 -12.09 -35.56
C GLU A 390 -0.97 -12.06 -36.10
N ARG A 391 -0.05 -12.81 -35.45
CA ARG A 391 1.40 -12.89 -35.78
C ARG A 391 2.20 -11.61 -35.51
N ARG A 392 1.68 -10.74 -34.66
CA ARG A 392 2.32 -9.50 -34.23
C ARG A 392 2.31 -9.42 -32.73
N VAL A 393 3.32 -8.75 -32.19
CA VAL A 393 3.28 -8.19 -30.85
C VAL A 393 2.86 -6.74 -30.99
N ALA A 394 1.79 -6.36 -30.31
CA ALA A 394 1.24 -5.02 -30.31
C ALA A 394 1.11 -4.51 -28.87
N PHE A 395 0.92 -3.20 -28.76
CA PHE A 395 0.83 -2.52 -27.47
C PHE A 395 -0.49 -1.78 -27.33
N VAL A 396 -1.01 -1.72 -26.12
CA VAL A 396 -1.91 -0.64 -25.68
C VAL A 396 -1.06 0.30 -24.85
N THR A 397 -0.89 1.54 -25.33
CA THR A 397 -0.10 2.54 -24.62
C THR A 397 -0.94 3.29 -23.61
N ASN A 398 -0.37 3.55 -22.44
CA ASN A 398 -0.99 4.30 -21.36
C ASN A 398 -0.42 5.72 -21.29
N ARG A 399 -1.31 6.70 -21.29
CA ARG A 399 -0.99 8.13 -21.15
C ARG A 399 -1.88 8.70 -20.07
N GLU A 400 -1.36 8.78 -18.86
CA GLU A 400 -2.09 9.37 -17.73
C GLU A 400 -3.45 8.69 -17.48
N GLY A 401 -3.50 7.35 -17.58
CA GLY A 401 -4.72 6.56 -17.44
C GLY A 401 -5.56 6.43 -18.71
N SER A 402 -5.18 7.11 -19.80
CA SER A 402 -5.83 6.98 -21.10
C SER A 402 -5.15 5.91 -21.94
N LEU A 403 -5.94 4.93 -22.39
CA LEU A 403 -5.46 3.81 -23.21
C LEU A 403 -5.67 4.07 -24.70
N ALA A 404 -4.63 3.84 -25.49
CA ALA A 404 -4.68 3.93 -26.95
C ALA A 404 -3.91 2.78 -27.60
N ALA A 405 -4.26 2.47 -28.86
CA ALA A 405 -3.48 1.52 -29.64
C ALA A 405 -2.06 2.05 -29.87
N GLY A 406 -1.07 1.22 -29.56
CA GLY A 406 0.35 1.52 -29.66
C GLY A 406 1.02 0.91 -30.89
N PRO A 407 2.36 0.89 -30.92
CA PRO A 407 3.13 0.29 -32.00
C PRO A 407 2.88 -1.23 -32.10
N ALA A 408 3.27 -1.81 -33.23
CA ALA A 408 3.22 -3.25 -33.42
C ALA A 408 4.42 -3.73 -34.24
N VAL A 409 4.87 -4.95 -33.96
CA VAL A 409 6.01 -5.58 -34.62
C VAL A 409 5.72 -7.04 -34.93
N GLU A 410 6.16 -7.52 -36.10
CA GLU A 410 6.00 -8.93 -36.45
C GLU A 410 6.87 -9.83 -35.58
N ALA A 411 6.22 -10.76 -34.88
CA ALA A 411 6.87 -11.70 -34.00
C ALA A 411 6.03 -12.98 -33.86
N ASN A 412 6.70 -14.08 -33.57
CA ASN A 412 6.05 -15.35 -33.27
C ASN A 412 5.65 -15.41 -31.80
N ASN A 413 4.72 -16.30 -31.46
CA ASN A 413 4.34 -16.62 -30.08
C ASN A 413 5.01 -17.94 -29.63
N PRO A 414 5.35 -18.11 -28.34
CA PRO A 414 5.29 -17.13 -27.25
C PRO A 414 6.41 -16.10 -27.28
N VAL A 415 6.23 -15.05 -26.48
CA VAL A 415 7.12 -13.89 -26.42
C VAL A 415 7.68 -13.70 -25.01
N GLN A 416 8.86 -13.12 -24.92
CA GLN A 416 9.47 -12.69 -23.66
C GLN A 416 10.19 -11.35 -23.86
N TRP A 417 10.36 -10.61 -22.77
CA TRP A 417 11.01 -9.30 -22.75
C TRP A 417 12.22 -9.30 -21.84
N ALA A 418 13.31 -8.65 -22.27
CA ALA A 418 14.52 -8.46 -21.46
C ALA A 418 15.36 -7.30 -21.97
N ASP A 419 15.91 -6.47 -21.08
CA ASP A 419 16.98 -5.54 -21.46
C ASP A 419 18.32 -6.28 -21.48
N LEU A 420 18.70 -6.78 -22.66
CA LEU A 420 19.85 -7.68 -22.81
C LEU A 420 21.21 -6.96 -22.75
N GLU A 421 21.23 -5.63 -22.79
CA GLU A 421 22.45 -4.84 -22.85
C GLU A 421 22.48 -3.69 -21.84
N ASN A 422 21.52 -3.62 -20.92
CA ASN A 422 21.38 -2.57 -19.92
C ASN A 422 21.20 -1.16 -20.54
N ARG A 423 20.50 -1.10 -21.68
CA ARG A 423 20.24 0.15 -22.44
C ARG A 423 19.01 0.91 -21.93
N ALA A 424 18.34 0.37 -20.91
CA ALA A 424 17.00 0.74 -20.44
C ALA A 424 15.90 0.42 -21.47
N ALA A 425 16.15 -0.42 -22.46
CA ALA A 425 15.20 -0.69 -23.54
C ALA A 425 14.98 -2.21 -23.69
N PRO A 426 13.93 -2.77 -23.08
CA PRO A 426 13.63 -4.19 -23.17
C PRO A 426 13.48 -4.63 -24.63
N ASP A 427 14.27 -5.62 -25.03
CA ASP A 427 14.23 -6.28 -26.33
C ASP A 427 13.15 -7.38 -26.34
N LEU A 428 12.63 -7.68 -27.52
CA LEU A 428 11.60 -8.70 -27.71
C LEU A 428 12.22 -10.03 -28.15
N ILE A 429 11.99 -11.10 -27.39
CA ILE A 429 12.41 -12.46 -27.70
C ILE A 429 11.18 -13.25 -28.18
N ALA A 430 11.27 -13.86 -29.37
CA ALA A 430 10.14 -14.56 -29.99
C ALA A 430 10.60 -15.61 -31.01
N GLY A 431 10.07 -16.85 -30.90
CA GLY A 431 10.24 -17.92 -31.89
C GLY A 431 11.69 -18.21 -32.34
N GLY A 432 12.70 -17.92 -31.50
CA GLY A 432 14.11 -18.12 -31.82
C GLY A 432 14.86 -16.89 -32.34
N ALA A 433 14.26 -15.71 -32.30
CA ALA A 433 14.90 -14.45 -32.69
C ALA A 433 14.80 -13.40 -31.58
N VAL A 434 15.71 -12.43 -31.61
CA VAL A 434 15.62 -11.20 -30.81
C VAL A 434 15.36 -10.02 -31.75
N THR A 435 14.29 -9.30 -31.48
CA THR A 435 13.94 -8.03 -32.14
C THR A 435 14.39 -6.90 -31.22
N ARG A 436 15.31 -6.06 -31.71
CA ARG A 436 15.97 -5.05 -30.89
C ARG A 436 15.11 -3.81 -30.71
N ASN A 437 14.95 -3.37 -29.47
CA ASN A 437 14.23 -2.14 -29.14
C ASN A 437 15.16 -0.94 -29.31
N LEU A 438 14.75 0.01 -30.15
CA LEU A 438 15.45 1.26 -30.47
C LEU A 438 14.93 2.45 -29.64
N GLY A 439 14.01 2.20 -28.70
CA GLY A 439 13.35 3.19 -27.87
C GLY A 439 11.98 3.60 -28.41
N MET A 440 11.09 4.00 -27.49
CA MET A 440 9.74 4.51 -27.79
C MET A 440 8.93 3.59 -28.71
N GLY A 441 9.02 2.28 -28.46
CA GLY A 441 8.32 1.27 -29.26
C GLY A 441 8.75 1.18 -30.74
N LYS A 442 9.93 1.72 -31.09
CA LYS A 442 10.58 1.50 -32.38
C LYS A 442 11.45 0.25 -32.29
N PHE A 443 11.35 -0.61 -33.30
CA PHE A 443 12.07 -1.88 -33.33
C PHE A 443 12.89 -2.01 -34.62
N GLU A 444 14.12 -2.52 -34.50
CA GLU A 444 14.92 -2.90 -35.66
C GLU A 444 14.46 -4.26 -36.21
N ALA A 445 14.50 -4.44 -37.53
CA ALA A 445 14.19 -5.71 -38.16
C ALA A 445 15.24 -6.79 -37.78
N LYS A 446 14.76 -7.84 -37.10
CA LYS A 446 15.36 -9.15 -36.78
C LYS A 446 16.86 -9.31 -37.04
N SER A 447 17.66 -9.40 -35.98
CA SER A 447 19.06 -9.81 -36.08
C SER A 447 19.35 -11.13 -35.33
N SER A 448 19.80 -12.10 -36.13
CA SER A 448 20.61 -13.29 -35.77
C SER A 448 19.97 -14.52 -35.10
N HIS A 449 20.34 -15.69 -35.63
CA HIS A 449 20.04 -17.03 -35.10
C HIS A 449 21.00 -17.31 -33.93
N GLN A 450 20.57 -17.08 -32.68
CA GLN A 450 21.42 -17.27 -31.49
C GLN A 450 20.98 -18.41 -30.57
N PHE A 451 19.84 -19.02 -30.87
CA PHE A 451 19.26 -20.09 -30.05
C PHE A 451 19.24 -21.40 -30.82
N ALA A 452 19.25 -22.52 -30.10
CA ALA A 452 19.31 -23.85 -30.69
C ALA A 452 18.12 -24.14 -31.62
N ALA A 453 16.92 -23.67 -31.24
CA ALA A 453 15.70 -23.76 -32.03
C ALA A 453 14.69 -22.68 -31.60
N ALA A 454 13.53 -22.63 -32.27
CA ALA A 454 12.44 -21.75 -31.87
C ALA A 454 11.96 -22.14 -30.45
N GLY A 455 11.85 -21.14 -29.56
CA GLY A 455 11.33 -21.37 -28.21
C GLY A 455 9.82 -21.56 -28.21
N ALA A 456 9.37 -22.62 -27.54
CA ALA A 456 7.98 -22.94 -27.22
C ALA A 456 7.57 -22.42 -25.83
N ALA A 457 8.53 -22.07 -24.96
CA ALA A 457 8.34 -21.30 -23.74
C ALA A 457 9.62 -20.53 -23.43
N TRP A 458 9.51 -19.40 -22.71
CA TRP A 458 10.62 -18.53 -22.36
C TRP A 458 10.50 -18.05 -20.91
N ALA A 459 11.65 -17.87 -20.25
CA ALA A 459 11.79 -17.09 -19.02
C ALA A 459 13.04 -16.21 -19.13
N ALA A 460 13.08 -15.13 -18.37
CA ALA A 460 14.25 -14.24 -18.31
C ALA A 460 14.55 -13.87 -16.85
N GLY A 461 15.82 -13.69 -16.55
CA GLY A 461 16.31 -13.32 -15.22
C GLY A 461 17.83 -13.31 -15.21
N ASP A 462 18.44 -12.68 -14.21
CA ASP A 462 19.88 -12.74 -13.99
C ASP A 462 20.19 -13.94 -13.08
N PHE A 463 20.46 -15.11 -13.69
CA PHE A 463 20.65 -16.38 -12.95
C PHE A 463 22.04 -16.49 -12.32
N ASN A 464 23.00 -15.69 -12.80
CA ASN A 464 24.40 -15.73 -12.39
C ASN A 464 24.85 -14.49 -11.57
N LEU A 465 23.96 -13.50 -11.40
CA LEU A 465 24.15 -12.26 -10.64
C LEU A 465 25.19 -11.30 -11.23
N ASP A 466 25.40 -11.31 -12.54
CA ASP A 466 26.35 -10.43 -13.24
C ASP A 466 25.74 -9.11 -13.74
N GLY A 467 24.44 -8.91 -13.50
CA GLY A 467 23.69 -7.74 -13.93
C GLY A 467 23.33 -7.72 -15.40
N ARG A 468 23.41 -8.87 -16.08
CA ARG A 468 22.83 -9.09 -17.40
C ARG A 468 21.69 -10.07 -17.29
N ILE A 469 20.63 -9.78 -18.01
CA ILE A 469 19.50 -10.69 -18.09
C ILE A 469 19.89 -11.87 -19.00
N ASP A 470 19.86 -13.08 -18.43
CA ASP A 470 19.94 -14.35 -19.13
C ASP A 470 18.55 -14.81 -19.59
N LEU A 471 18.51 -15.82 -20.47
CA LEU A 471 17.27 -16.37 -21.00
C LEU A 471 17.22 -17.88 -20.78
N ALA A 472 16.06 -18.40 -20.42
CA ALA A 472 15.79 -19.84 -20.44
C ALA A 472 14.71 -20.14 -21.49
N SER A 473 14.81 -21.29 -22.16
CA SER A 473 13.79 -21.72 -23.11
C SER A 473 13.51 -23.21 -23.08
N VAL A 474 12.25 -23.54 -23.37
CA VAL A 474 11.88 -24.86 -23.90
C VAL A 474 11.84 -24.71 -25.41
N THR A 475 12.61 -25.47 -26.15
CA THR A 475 12.64 -25.43 -27.62
C THR A 475 11.47 -26.19 -28.23
N SER A 476 11.18 -25.95 -29.51
CA SER A 476 10.08 -26.56 -30.25
C SER A 476 10.19 -28.09 -30.39
N ASP A 477 11.38 -28.66 -30.22
CA ASP A 477 11.65 -30.10 -30.14
C ASP A 477 11.64 -30.65 -28.70
N GLY A 478 11.35 -29.80 -27.71
CA GLY A 478 11.22 -30.14 -26.30
C GLY A 478 12.52 -30.12 -25.49
N GLY A 479 13.63 -29.65 -26.07
CA GLY A 479 14.88 -29.39 -25.34
C GLY A 479 14.74 -28.27 -24.32
N LEU A 480 15.55 -28.31 -23.26
CA LEU A 480 15.62 -27.28 -22.22
C LEU A 480 16.99 -26.61 -22.28
N HIS A 481 17.00 -25.28 -22.31
CA HIS A 481 18.23 -24.50 -22.49
C HIS A 481 18.26 -23.31 -21.54
N LEU A 482 19.42 -23.04 -20.97
CA LEU A 482 19.77 -21.79 -20.29
C LEU A 482 20.83 -21.07 -21.13
N TYR A 483 20.51 -19.87 -21.59
CA TYR A 483 21.38 -19.01 -22.39
C TYR A 483 21.95 -17.91 -21.51
N LEU A 484 23.18 -18.09 -21.02
CA LEU A 484 23.86 -17.06 -20.25
C LEU A 484 24.28 -15.91 -21.14
N ASN A 485 23.93 -14.69 -20.78
CA ASN A 485 24.16 -13.51 -21.58
C ASN A 485 25.61 -13.01 -21.43
N ARG A 486 26.44 -13.31 -22.43
CA ARG A 486 27.85 -12.90 -22.51
C ARG A 486 28.07 -11.67 -23.40
N THR A 487 27.02 -10.89 -23.63
CA THR A 487 27.10 -9.70 -24.47
C THR A 487 28.02 -8.66 -23.83
N ALA A 488 28.97 -8.13 -24.60
CA ALA A 488 29.84 -7.07 -24.13
C ALA A 488 29.08 -5.74 -24.16
N SER A 489 28.79 -5.16 -23.00
CA SER A 489 28.13 -3.87 -22.88
C SER A 489 28.88 -2.98 -21.90
N LYS A 490 29.00 -1.70 -22.27
CA LYS A 490 29.57 -0.61 -21.45
C LYS A 490 28.52 0.06 -20.56
N HIS A 491 27.28 -0.41 -20.60
CA HIS A 491 26.18 0.21 -19.91
C HIS A 491 26.10 -0.28 -18.46
N GLY A 492 25.94 0.66 -17.53
CA GLY A 492 25.77 0.39 -16.11
C GLY A 492 24.42 -0.28 -15.85
N TRP A 493 24.24 -0.80 -14.64
CA TRP A 493 23.01 -1.44 -14.20
C TRP A 493 22.82 -1.30 -12.70
N VAL A 494 21.62 -1.56 -12.20
CA VAL A 494 21.37 -1.79 -10.78
C VAL A 494 20.34 -2.90 -10.63
N GLY A 495 20.63 -3.84 -9.74
CA GLY A 495 19.69 -4.86 -9.33
C GLY A 495 18.89 -4.40 -8.11
N VAL A 496 17.62 -4.73 -8.01
CA VAL A 496 16.78 -4.42 -6.84
C VAL A 496 16.15 -5.70 -6.31
N ARG A 497 16.35 -5.97 -5.02
CA ARG A 497 15.73 -7.07 -4.28
C ARG A 497 14.88 -6.50 -3.17
N LEU A 498 13.69 -7.05 -2.98
CA LEU A 498 12.74 -6.57 -1.99
C LEU A 498 12.44 -7.63 -0.93
N ALA A 499 12.24 -7.19 0.30
CA ALA A 499 11.76 -8.02 1.39
C ALA A 499 10.67 -7.28 2.18
N GLY A 500 9.46 -7.80 2.17
CA GLY A 500 8.33 -7.23 2.91
C GLY A 500 8.43 -7.45 4.42
N VAL A 501 7.79 -6.56 5.17
CA VAL A 501 7.66 -6.62 6.63
C VAL A 501 6.20 -6.67 7.03
N LYS A 502 5.42 -5.65 6.66
CA LYS A 502 3.96 -5.59 6.81
C LYS A 502 3.26 -6.09 5.54
N ASN A 503 3.80 -5.78 4.36
CA ASN A 503 3.44 -6.48 3.12
C ASN A 503 3.93 -7.94 3.17
N LEU A 504 3.51 -8.73 2.18
CA LEU A 504 4.01 -10.08 1.91
C LEU A 504 5.55 -10.13 1.90
N LYS A 505 6.14 -11.18 2.48
CA LYS A 505 7.58 -11.38 2.57
C LYS A 505 8.22 -11.37 1.19
N VAL A 506 7.59 -12.03 0.22
CA VAL A 506 7.77 -11.75 -1.20
C VAL A 506 6.73 -10.70 -1.64
N PRO A 507 7.11 -9.43 -1.80
CA PRO A 507 6.15 -8.32 -1.91
C PRO A 507 5.62 -8.13 -3.34
N TYR A 508 4.86 -9.12 -3.84
CA TYR A 508 4.20 -9.07 -5.16
C TYR A 508 3.39 -7.78 -5.34
N GLY A 509 3.38 -7.25 -6.57
CA GLY A 509 2.60 -6.05 -6.90
C GLY A 509 3.21 -4.73 -6.41
N THR A 510 4.47 -4.77 -5.93
CA THR A 510 5.25 -3.57 -5.60
C THR A 510 5.82 -2.92 -6.85
N GLU A 511 5.73 -1.59 -6.94
CA GLU A 511 6.34 -0.79 -8.00
C GLU A 511 7.77 -0.39 -7.61
N VAL A 512 8.70 -0.55 -8.55
CA VAL A 512 10.10 -0.12 -8.38
C VAL A 512 10.45 0.86 -9.48
N GLU A 513 10.90 2.05 -9.08
CA GLU A 513 11.32 3.12 -9.97
C GLU A 513 12.79 3.43 -9.78
N VAL A 514 13.51 3.63 -10.88
CA VAL A 514 14.92 4.05 -10.86
C VAL A 514 15.05 5.34 -11.65
N LYS A 515 15.58 6.39 -10.99
CA LYS A 515 15.89 7.68 -11.61
C LYS A 515 17.38 7.98 -11.59
N SER A 516 17.90 8.40 -12.75
CA SER A 516 19.28 8.87 -12.92
C SER A 516 19.35 9.99 -13.96
N GLY A 517 19.40 11.24 -13.51
CA GLY A 517 19.19 12.41 -14.36
C GLY A 517 17.82 12.33 -15.05
N PRO A 518 17.74 12.54 -16.39
CA PRO A 518 16.51 12.35 -17.16
C PRO A 518 16.12 10.89 -17.40
N LEU A 519 16.99 9.90 -17.13
CA LEU A 519 16.62 8.49 -17.27
C LEU A 519 15.65 8.12 -16.14
N TYR A 520 14.49 7.61 -16.52
CA TYR A 520 13.47 7.09 -15.62
C TYR A 520 13.01 5.72 -16.13
N GLN A 521 12.85 4.77 -15.22
CA GLN A 521 12.34 3.43 -15.52
C GLN A 521 11.44 2.99 -14.39
N LYS A 522 10.32 2.35 -14.73
CA LYS A 522 9.41 1.70 -13.78
C LYS A 522 9.23 0.22 -14.14
N GLN A 523 9.30 -0.65 -13.14
CA GLN A 523 9.03 -2.08 -13.27
C GLN A 523 8.18 -2.57 -12.10
N MET A 524 7.34 -3.58 -12.35
CA MET A 524 6.60 -4.29 -11.30
C MET A 524 7.42 -5.45 -10.77
N PHE A 525 7.44 -5.60 -9.44
CA PHE A 525 8.04 -6.76 -8.78
C PHE A 525 7.07 -7.95 -8.79
N ASP A 526 7.48 -9.05 -9.43
CA ASP A 526 6.71 -10.30 -9.57
C ASP A 526 7.38 -11.49 -8.88
N GLY A 527 8.15 -11.24 -7.82
CA GLY A 527 8.77 -12.26 -6.97
C GLY A 527 10.23 -12.60 -7.30
N ALA A 528 10.76 -12.04 -8.39
CA ALA A 528 12.16 -12.15 -8.78
C ALA A 528 12.88 -10.80 -8.67
N ALA A 529 14.20 -10.84 -8.44
CA ALA A 529 15.03 -9.64 -8.44
C ALA A 529 14.94 -8.90 -9.80
N LEU A 530 14.77 -7.58 -9.74
CA LEU A 530 14.66 -6.74 -10.94
C LEU A 530 16.04 -6.18 -11.33
N VAL A 531 16.31 -6.05 -12.63
CA VAL A 531 17.51 -5.38 -13.13
C VAL A 531 17.10 -4.18 -13.98
N PHE A 532 17.72 -3.04 -13.70
CA PHE A 532 17.51 -1.79 -14.42
C PHE A 532 18.78 -1.40 -15.17
N GLY A 533 18.67 -1.16 -16.47
CA GLY A 533 19.76 -0.65 -17.28
C GLY A 533 20.01 0.83 -17.02
N LEU A 534 21.24 1.26 -16.82
CA LEU A 534 21.59 2.64 -16.49
C LEU A 534 22.27 3.38 -17.64
N ARG A 535 22.36 2.79 -18.84
CA ARG A 535 23.10 3.40 -19.97
C ARG A 535 24.51 3.81 -19.51
N SER A 536 24.95 5.04 -19.75
CA SER A 536 26.27 5.55 -19.33
C SER A 536 26.30 6.18 -17.92
N ARG A 537 25.24 6.03 -17.12
CA ARG A 537 25.12 6.75 -15.83
C ARG A 537 26.01 6.15 -14.75
N GLU A 538 26.71 7.03 -14.04
CA GLU A 538 27.63 6.67 -12.95
C GLU A 538 27.01 6.83 -11.55
N ARG A 539 25.79 7.39 -11.46
CA ARG A 539 25.07 7.61 -10.21
C ARG A 539 23.58 7.35 -10.39
N ILE A 540 22.93 6.83 -9.36
CA ILE A 540 21.48 6.73 -9.28
C ILE A 540 21.00 7.83 -8.32
N ASP A 541 20.08 8.68 -8.78
CA ASP A 541 19.57 9.76 -7.94
C ASP A 541 18.60 9.22 -6.89
N THR A 542 17.71 8.30 -7.28
CA THR A 542 16.86 7.54 -6.35
C THR A 542 16.44 6.19 -6.91
N VAL A 543 16.37 5.19 -6.04
CA VAL A 543 15.55 3.98 -6.21
C VAL A 543 14.31 4.17 -5.32
N ARG A 544 13.13 4.30 -5.92
CA ARG A 544 11.87 4.46 -5.18
C ARG A 544 11.10 3.15 -5.22
N ILE A 545 10.63 2.73 -4.05
CA ILE A 545 9.76 1.58 -3.88
C ILE A 545 8.38 2.12 -3.46
N ASN A 546 7.37 1.83 -4.26
CA ASN A 546 5.97 2.04 -3.90
C ASN A 546 5.35 0.67 -3.59
N TRP A 547 5.32 0.36 -2.29
CA TRP A 547 4.84 -0.92 -1.76
C TRP A 547 3.35 -1.10 -2.01
N ALA A 548 2.86 -2.34 -2.07
CA ALA A 548 1.45 -2.62 -2.35
C ALA A 548 0.48 -1.96 -1.35
N ASN A 549 0.87 -1.83 -0.08
CA ASN A 549 0.11 -1.07 0.93
C ASN A 549 0.10 0.48 0.76
N GLY A 550 0.77 1.01 -0.26
CA GLY A 550 0.89 2.45 -0.52
C GLY A 550 2.00 3.15 0.28
N LEU A 551 2.84 2.42 1.01
CA LEU A 551 4.05 3.00 1.59
C LEU A 551 5.01 3.39 0.46
N VAL A 552 5.53 4.62 0.47
CA VAL A 552 6.61 5.05 -0.42
C VAL A 552 7.93 5.08 0.34
N GLN A 553 8.95 4.41 -0.20
CA GLN A 553 10.30 4.34 0.37
C GLN A 553 11.34 4.69 -0.69
N ASN A 554 12.08 5.77 -0.45
CA ASN A 554 13.13 6.24 -1.35
C ASN A 554 14.52 5.86 -0.82
N HIS A 555 15.39 5.38 -1.70
CA HIS A 555 16.81 5.14 -1.48
C HIS A 555 17.63 6.06 -2.39
N PRO A 556 18.01 7.25 -1.90
CA PRO A 556 18.71 8.24 -2.72
C PRO A 556 20.20 7.93 -2.83
N LYS A 557 20.82 8.38 -3.92
CA LYS A 557 22.29 8.35 -4.13
C LYS A 557 22.90 6.94 -4.14
N GLU A 558 22.19 5.99 -4.73
CA GLU A 558 22.68 4.62 -4.93
C GLU A 558 23.80 4.54 -5.98
N GLN A 559 24.62 3.48 -5.91
CA GLN A 559 25.71 3.22 -6.85
C GLN A 559 25.32 2.15 -7.89
N PRO A 560 25.71 2.32 -9.17
CA PRO A 560 25.61 1.27 -10.19
C PRO A 560 26.41 0.01 -9.89
N GLY A 561 26.14 -1.07 -10.62
CA GLY A 561 26.94 -2.30 -10.68
C GLY A 561 26.71 -3.27 -9.53
N ARG A 562 25.59 -3.15 -8.81
CA ARG A 562 25.27 -3.96 -7.63
C ARG A 562 23.77 -4.23 -7.49
N TYR A 563 23.46 -5.20 -6.65
CA TYR A 563 22.12 -5.40 -6.11
C TYR A 563 21.91 -4.55 -4.86
N VAL A 564 20.84 -3.77 -4.84
CA VAL A 564 20.33 -3.05 -3.66
C VAL A 564 19.26 -3.92 -3.02
N ALA A 565 19.54 -4.41 -1.81
CA ALA A 565 18.56 -5.13 -1.00
C ALA A 565 17.75 -4.14 -0.18
N VAL A 566 16.46 -4.03 -0.46
CA VAL A 566 15.54 -3.11 0.20
C VAL A 566 14.56 -3.89 1.06
N LYS A 567 14.67 -3.71 2.37
CA LYS A 567 13.67 -4.18 3.33
C LYS A 567 12.63 -3.09 3.56
N GLU A 568 11.36 -3.48 3.60
CA GLU A 568 10.25 -2.58 3.97
C GLU A 568 10.52 -1.95 5.34
N ALA A 569 10.41 -0.63 5.42
CA ALA A 569 10.45 0.07 6.68
C ALA A 569 9.20 -0.27 7.51
N PRO A 570 9.31 -0.60 8.81
CA PRO A 570 8.16 -0.91 9.67
C PRO A 570 7.40 0.36 10.05
N ARG A 571 6.77 1.01 9.07
CA ARG A 571 6.02 2.26 9.21
C ARG A 571 4.61 2.07 8.65
N LEU A 572 3.63 2.73 9.27
CA LEU A 572 2.30 2.87 8.69
C LEU A 572 2.34 3.93 7.58
N SER A 573 1.45 3.80 6.59
CA SER A 573 1.32 4.79 5.52
C SER A 573 0.64 6.08 5.98
N GLY A 574 -0.21 6.02 7.03
CA GLY A 574 -0.83 7.16 7.72
C GLY A 574 -0.47 7.17 9.21
N SER A 575 -0.46 8.35 9.85
CA SER A 575 -0.45 8.45 11.30
C SER A 575 -1.06 9.75 11.81
N CYS A 576 -1.63 9.64 13.00
CA CYS A 576 -2.06 10.71 13.89
C CYS A 576 -1.10 11.93 13.93
N PRO A 577 -1.63 13.18 13.99
CA PRO A 577 -0.83 14.38 14.20
C PRO A 577 0.09 14.30 15.40
N MET A 578 1.23 14.97 15.30
CA MET A 578 2.27 15.00 16.32
C MET A 578 2.22 16.30 17.13
N ILE A 579 2.38 16.19 18.44
CA ILE A 579 2.49 17.33 19.36
C ILE A 579 3.95 17.58 19.70
N PHE A 580 4.39 18.81 19.50
CA PHE A 580 5.70 19.31 19.93
C PHE A 580 5.55 20.49 20.89
N THR A 581 6.39 20.54 21.92
CA THR A 581 6.38 21.60 22.93
C THR A 581 7.75 22.26 23.07
N TRP A 582 7.76 23.55 23.40
CA TRP A 582 9.01 24.24 23.74
C TRP A 582 9.43 23.93 25.18
N ASN A 583 10.53 23.22 25.35
CA ASN A 583 11.04 22.83 26.67
C ASN A 583 11.98 23.87 27.31
N GLY A 584 12.08 25.08 26.75
CA GLY A 584 13.02 26.12 27.18
C GLY A 584 14.31 26.19 26.36
N ARG A 585 14.62 25.17 25.55
CA ARG A 585 15.83 25.13 24.71
C ARG A 585 15.55 24.78 23.24
N ARG A 586 14.61 23.87 23.00
CA ARG A 586 14.21 23.40 21.67
C ARG A 586 12.78 22.90 21.70
N PHE A 587 12.21 22.69 20.51
CA PHE A 587 11.03 21.86 20.38
C PHE A 587 11.40 20.40 20.65
N GLU A 588 10.60 19.74 21.47
CA GLU A 588 10.67 18.30 21.69
C GLU A 588 9.36 17.64 21.29
N PHE A 589 9.47 16.44 20.70
CA PHE A 589 8.32 15.60 20.43
C PHE A 589 7.74 15.12 21.76
N LEU A 590 6.44 15.35 21.97
CA LEU A 590 5.72 14.91 23.14
C LEU A 590 5.05 13.55 22.89
N THR A 591 4.04 13.53 22.02
CA THR A 591 3.25 12.35 21.65
C THR A 591 2.41 12.66 20.40
N ASP A 592 1.61 11.72 19.93
CA ASP A 592 0.59 11.89 18.89
C ASP A 592 -0.81 12.22 19.48
N VAL A 593 -1.74 12.68 18.66
CA VAL A 593 -3.13 13.01 19.04
C VAL A 593 -4.11 12.59 17.93
N LEU A 594 -5.39 12.48 18.24
CA LEU A 594 -6.50 11.95 17.45
C LEU A 594 -6.51 10.42 17.29
N GLY A 595 -5.69 9.71 18.08
CA GLY A 595 -5.68 8.24 18.04
C GLY A 595 -6.98 7.59 18.54
N VAL A 596 -7.78 8.31 19.34
CA VAL A 596 -9.11 7.87 19.83
C VAL A 596 -10.25 8.14 18.85
N ALA A 597 -9.97 8.92 17.80
CA ALA A 597 -10.96 9.48 16.91
C ALA A 597 -10.75 9.04 15.45
N PRO A 598 -10.51 7.75 15.14
CA PRO A 598 -10.34 7.36 13.75
C PRO A 598 -11.66 7.58 13.00
N LEU A 599 -11.62 8.42 11.98
CA LEU A 599 -12.69 8.54 11.00
C LEU A 599 -12.42 7.49 9.91
N GLY A 600 -13.46 6.89 9.35
CA GLY A 600 -13.34 5.95 8.23
C GLY A 600 -12.59 4.64 8.48
N ALA A 601 -11.99 4.43 9.65
CA ALA A 601 -11.29 3.18 9.95
C ALA A 601 -12.26 1.99 10.02
N SER A 602 -12.14 1.09 9.06
CA SER A 602 -12.89 -0.17 9.02
C SER A 602 -12.48 -1.09 10.16
N ALA A 603 -13.47 -1.69 10.83
CA ALA A 603 -13.27 -2.76 11.81
C ALA A 603 -13.13 -4.15 11.14
N GLY A 604 -13.12 -4.20 9.79
CA GLY A 604 -12.94 -5.42 9.01
C GLY A 604 -14.20 -6.27 8.81
N ASP A 605 -15.27 -6.00 9.56
CA ASP A 605 -16.55 -6.73 9.47
C ASP A 605 -17.64 -5.93 8.72
N GLY A 606 -17.23 -4.92 7.95
CA GLY A 606 -18.13 -3.97 7.28
C GLY A 606 -18.66 -2.87 8.19
N LYS A 607 -18.24 -2.82 9.45
CA LYS A 607 -18.46 -1.69 10.36
C LYS A 607 -17.21 -0.81 10.41
N PHE A 608 -17.40 0.39 10.94
CA PHE A 608 -16.34 1.34 11.20
C PHE A 608 -16.18 1.55 12.69
N PHE A 609 -14.95 1.85 13.13
CA PHE A 609 -14.72 2.23 14.51
C PHE A 609 -15.52 3.49 14.84
N PRO A 610 -16.24 3.49 15.97
CA PRO A 610 -16.90 4.69 16.43
C PRO A 610 -15.82 5.66 16.95
N THR A 611 -16.08 6.95 16.81
CA THR A 611 -15.13 8.03 17.13
C THR A 611 -15.39 8.57 18.55
N ASP A 612 -14.36 8.67 19.39
CA ASP A 612 -14.40 9.52 20.59
C ASP A 612 -14.03 10.95 20.19
N HIS A 613 -14.90 11.91 20.49
CA HIS A 613 -14.72 13.30 20.03
C HIS A 613 -13.78 14.11 20.94
N ASP A 614 -13.43 13.59 22.11
CA ASP A 614 -12.57 14.25 23.08
C ASP A 614 -11.31 13.43 23.34
N GLU A 615 -10.11 14.03 23.21
CA GLU A 615 -8.85 13.43 23.64
C GLU A 615 -8.11 14.35 24.61
N TYR A 616 -7.53 13.79 25.66
CA TYR A 616 -6.93 14.55 26.76
C TYR A 616 -5.43 14.23 26.89
N VAL A 617 -4.61 14.98 26.17
CA VAL A 617 -3.15 14.79 26.22
C VAL A 617 -2.53 15.49 27.43
N GLN A 618 -1.87 14.71 28.29
CA GLN A 618 -1.12 15.24 29.42
C GLN A 618 0.25 15.78 28.96
N ILE A 619 0.52 17.05 29.26
CA ILE A 619 1.82 17.70 29.02
C ILE A 619 2.56 17.87 30.35
N PRO A 620 3.72 17.21 30.56
CA PRO A 620 4.54 17.43 31.74
C PRO A 620 4.99 18.89 31.85
N GLY A 621 5.01 19.44 33.07
CA GLY A 621 5.36 20.84 33.29
C GLY A 621 6.80 21.19 32.88
N GLU A 622 7.70 20.22 32.92
CA GLU A 622 9.07 20.34 32.42
C GLU A 622 9.17 20.43 30.89
N SER A 623 8.20 19.86 30.19
CA SER A 623 8.13 19.80 28.72
C SER A 623 7.49 21.04 28.08
N LEU A 624 6.87 21.92 28.88
CA LEU A 624 6.24 23.15 28.39
C LEU A 624 6.73 24.36 29.21
N ARG A 625 7.70 25.08 28.65
CA ARG A 625 8.26 26.30 29.26
C ARG A 625 7.77 27.53 28.53
N GLU A 626 7.63 28.62 29.28
CA GLU A 626 7.30 29.93 28.72
C GLU A 626 8.43 30.44 27.83
N ARG A 627 8.06 31.07 26.72
CA ARG A 627 8.93 31.79 25.80
C ARG A 627 8.24 33.11 25.43
N ASP A 628 8.89 34.22 25.74
CA ASP A 628 8.42 35.58 25.38
C ASP A 628 6.96 35.87 25.82
N GLY A 629 6.59 35.48 27.05
CA GLY A 629 5.25 35.71 27.58
C GLY A 629 4.20 34.68 27.16
N ARG A 630 4.59 33.58 26.47
CA ARG A 630 3.66 32.61 25.88
C ARG A 630 4.17 31.18 26.00
N TYR A 631 3.23 30.23 25.98
CA TYR A 631 3.53 28.82 25.76
C TYR A 631 3.38 28.51 24.27
N GLU A 632 4.34 27.79 23.70
CA GLU A 632 4.31 27.39 22.28
C GLU A 632 4.15 25.87 22.18
N ILE A 633 3.04 25.46 21.59
CA ILE A 633 2.69 24.07 21.28
C ILE A 633 2.45 24.02 19.77
N ARG A 634 3.04 23.04 19.10
CA ARG A 634 2.85 22.80 17.67
C ARG A 634 2.17 21.46 17.49
N ILE A 635 1.09 21.46 16.72
CA ILE A 635 0.44 20.24 16.24
C ILE A 635 0.72 20.19 14.75
N THR A 636 1.38 19.14 14.30
CA THR A 636 1.83 18.99 12.91
C THR A 636 1.32 17.68 12.36
N GLU A 637 1.01 17.69 11.07
CA GLU A 637 0.56 16.51 10.33
C GLU A 637 1.58 16.23 9.22
N GLU A 638 2.46 15.28 9.48
CA GLU A 638 3.58 14.95 8.60
C GLU A 638 3.32 13.75 7.69
N LEU A 639 2.25 12.98 7.94
CA LEU A 639 1.90 11.79 7.18
C LEU A 639 0.61 11.99 6.36
N SER A 640 0.25 10.99 5.57
CA SER A 640 -0.88 11.03 4.63
C SER A 640 -2.23 10.84 5.34
N GLU A 641 -2.60 11.79 6.20
CA GLU A 641 -3.90 11.87 6.87
C GLU A 641 -4.48 13.30 6.77
N VAL A 642 -5.79 13.41 6.94
CA VAL A 642 -6.49 14.70 7.06
C VAL A 642 -7.10 14.76 8.44
N SER A 643 -6.57 15.63 9.30
CA SER A 643 -7.08 15.79 10.65
C SER A 643 -8.15 16.88 10.77
N TYR A 644 -9.25 16.53 11.44
CA TYR A 644 -10.31 17.46 11.79
C TYR A 644 -10.18 17.86 13.27
N LEU A 645 -9.90 19.15 13.50
CA LEU A 645 -9.80 19.73 14.83
C LEU A 645 -10.81 20.86 14.97
N ASP A 646 -11.92 20.60 15.67
CA ASP A 646 -12.91 21.63 15.98
C ASP A 646 -12.38 22.61 17.03
N GLN A 647 -11.64 22.09 18.03
CA GLN A 647 -11.13 22.90 19.12
C GLN A 647 -9.90 22.29 19.79
N VAL A 648 -8.93 23.15 20.09
CA VAL A 648 -7.80 22.83 20.97
C VAL A 648 -7.88 23.74 22.20
N ARG A 649 -7.80 23.15 23.40
CA ARG A 649 -7.77 23.89 24.67
C ARG A 649 -6.56 23.45 25.49
N LEU A 650 -5.86 24.42 26.08
CA LEU A 650 -4.86 24.16 27.11
C LEU A 650 -5.47 24.41 28.48
N VAL A 651 -5.43 23.41 29.36
CA VAL A 651 -5.93 23.51 30.74
C VAL A 651 -4.75 23.34 31.69
N ALA A 652 -4.45 24.39 32.45
CA ALA A 652 -3.49 24.31 33.54
C ALA A 652 -4.14 23.62 34.75
N VAL A 653 -3.45 22.64 35.32
CA VAL A 653 -3.91 21.87 36.48
C VAL A 653 -3.02 22.21 37.66
N ASP A 654 -3.50 23.08 38.56
CA ASP A 654 -2.81 23.34 39.83
C ASP A 654 -3.21 22.25 40.84
N HIS A 655 -2.24 21.57 41.45
CA HIS A 655 -2.46 20.52 42.45
C HIS A 655 -1.37 20.55 43.54
N PRO A 656 -1.56 19.89 44.70
CA PRO A 656 -0.52 19.75 45.71
C PRO A 656 0.73 19.06 45.13
N GLY A 657 1.92 19.56 45.49
CA GLY A 657 3.19 19.11 44.89
C GLY A 657 3.57 17.66 45.24
N GLU A 658 2.99 17.12 46.30
CA GLU A 658 3.13 15.74 46.75
C GLU A 658 2.20 14.73 46.05
N VAL A 659 1.26 15.20 45.22
CA VAL A 659 0.32 14.36 44.48
C VAL A 659 0.65 14.43 43.00
N GLU A 660 0.86 13.28 42.37
CA GLU A 660 0.92 13.22 40.91
C GLU A 660 -0.48 13.08 40.33
N VAL A 661 -0.75 13.77 39.22
CA VAL A 661 -2.06 13.75 38.57
C VAL A 661 -1.98 13.00 37.24
N TYR A 662 -2.96 12.14 36.99
CA TYR A 662 -3.14 11.41 35.73
C TYR A 662 -4.57 11.60 35.22
N SER A 663 -4.76 11.61 33.91
CA SER A 663 -6.09 11.62 33.29
C SER A 663 -6.56 10.19 32.98
N ASN A 664 -7.86 10.05 32.71
CA ASN A 664 -8.44 8.81 32.18
C ASN A 664 -8.27 8.64 30.66
N ASP A 665 -7.36 9.39 30.04
CA ASP A 665 -7.11 9.37 28.60
C ASP A 665 -6.67 7.98 28.13
N LYS A 666 -7.32 7.47 27.10
CA LYS A 666 -7.07 6.16 26.49
C LYS A 666 -7.95 5.98 25.26
N TRP A 667 -7.51 5.12 24.35
CA TRP A 667 -8.41 4.49 23.40
C TRP A 667 -9.27 3.44 24.11
N LYS A 668 -10.60 3.49 23.92
CA LYS A 668 -11.54 2.52 24.47
C LYS A 668 -12.84 2.51 23.66
N SER A 669 -13.48 1.35 23.53
CA SER A 669 -14.79 1.26 22.89
C SER A 669 -15.89 1.92 23.75
N PRO A 670 -17.00 2.39 23.14
CA PRO A 670 -18.13 2.95 23.86
C PRO A 670 -18.59 2.06 25.04
N PRO A 671 -18.92 2.62 26.22
CA PRO A 671 -18.92 4.06 26.53
C PRO A 671 -17.49 4.63 26.69
N TYR A 672 -17.28 5.81 26.09
CA TYR A 672 -16.00 6.51 26.10
C TYR A 672 -15.59 7.00 27.49
N PRO A 673 -14.28 7.13 27.76
CA PRO A 673 -13.80 7.64 29.04
C PRO A 673 -14.18 9.12 29.22
N GLU A 674 -14.97 9.42 30.25
CA GLU A 674 -15.18 10.81 30.65
C GLU A 674 -13.89 11.44 31.20
N PHE A 675 -13.74 12.75 31.03
CA PHE A 675 -12.65 13.50 31.65
C PHE A 675 -12.67 13.35 33.17
N ARG A 676 -11.63 12.71 33.70
CA ARG A 676 -11.43 12.49 35.12
C ARG A 676 -9.95 12.53 35.46
N LEU A 677 -9.64 13.16 36.58
CA LEU A 677 -8.30 13.18 37.17
C LEU A 677 -8.18 12.13 38.28
N PHE A 678 -7.03 11.47 38.34
CA PHE A 678 -6.62 10.55 39.40
C PHE A 678 -5.39 11.11 40.11
N GLY A 679 -5.47 11.16 41.45
CA GLY A 679 -4.37 11.63 42.30
C GLY A 679 -3.59 10.46 42.86
N ILE A 680 -2.27 10.44 42.65
CA ILE A 680 -1.38 9.39 43.14
C ILE A 680 -0.39 10.01 44.12
N GLY A 681 -0.58 9.74 45.42
CA GLY A 681 0.38 10.13 46.46
C GLY A 681 1.51 9.11 46.65
N GLU A 682 1.22 7.81 46.47
CA GLU A 682 2.20 6.74 46.55
C GLU A 682 2.05 5.77 45.36
N ARG A 683 3.18 5.47 44.69
CA ARG A 683 3.25 4.48 43.61
C ARG A 683 3.61 3.11 44.19
N MET A 684 2.70 2.15 44.11
CA MET A 684 2.94 0.78 44.55
C MET A 684 3.27 -0.10 43.34
N TYR A 685 4.55 -0.41 43.13
CA TYR A 685 5.00 -1.30 42.07
C TYR A 685 4.71 -2.78 42.39
N PRO A 686 4.53 -3.63 41.36
CA PRO A 686 4.31 -5.06 41.58
C PRO A 686 5.54 -5.72 42.24
N ARG A 687 5.32 -6.67 43.14
CA ARG A 687 6.37 -7.50 43.75
C ARG A 687 6.86 -8.60 42.81
N ALA A 688 6.00 -9.03 41.90
CA ALA A 688 6.32 -9.98 40.84
C ALA A 688 5.52 -9.62 39.58
N ALA A 689 6.16 -9.78 38.42
CA ALA A 689 5.48 -9.65 37.14
C ALA A 689 5.93 -10.77 36.19
N ARG A 690 4.97 -11.44 35.55
CA ARG A 690 5.23 -12.53 34.60
C ARG A 690 4.45 -12.34 33.31
N ASP A 691 5.03 -12.74 32.19
CA ASP A 691 4.30 -12.82 30.93
C ASP A 691 3.58 -14.17 30.76
N HIS A 692 2.87 -14.34 29.63
CA HIS A 692 2.13 -15.56 29.29
C HIS A 692 2.99 -16.82 29.17
N ARG A 693 4.31 -16.67 29.02
CA ARG A 693 5.28 -17.77 29.00
C ARG A 693 5.95 -18.00 30.36
N GLY A 694 5.48 -17.31 31.40
CA GLY A 694 5.98 -17.42 32.77
C GLY A 694 7.31 -16.71 33.04
N ARG A 695 7.84 -15.95 32.06
CA ARG A 695 9.13 -15.24 32.20
C ARG A 695 8.95 -14.04 33.11
N ASN A 696 9.97 -13.75 33.94
CA ASN A 696 9.98 -12.56 34.77
C ASN A 696 10.17 -11.30 33.91
N VAL A 697 9.23 -10.35 34.02
CA VAL A 697 9.25 -9.07 33.29
C VAL A 697 9.23 -7.87 34.23
N LEU A 698 9.40 -8.06 35.54
CA LEU A 698 9.30 -6.99 36.55
C LEU A 698 10.22 -5.80 36.26
N SER A 699 11.47 -6.06 35.86
CA SER A 699 12.42 -4.99 35.55
C SER A 699 12.04 -4.14 34.34
N ARG A 700 11.15 -4.64 33.47
CA ARG A 700 10.63 -3.95 32.27
C ARG A 700 9.36 -3.14 32.55
N LEU A 701 8.82 -3.22 33.77
CA LEU A 701 7.56 -2.57 34.15
C LEU A 701 7.73 -1.63 35.36
N ALA A 702 8.96 -1.45 35.83
CA ALA A 702 9.24 -0.73 37.07
C ALA A 702 9.59 0.75 36.88
N ARG A 703 9.86 1.20 35.64
CA ARG A 703 10.26 2.58 35.35
C ARG A 703 10.13 2.90 33.85
N ARG A 704 9.90 4.16 33.52
CA ARG A 704 9.85 4.68 32.15
C ARG A 704 11.24 4.82 31.53
N ASP A 705 11.83 3.70 31.12
CA ASP A 705 13.13 3.65 30.42
C ASP A 705 13.03 3.20 28.96
N ARG A 706 11.80 3.07 28.43
CA ARG A 706 11.50 2.61 27.06
C ARG A 706 12.00 1.20 26.76
N VAL A 707 12.20 0.37 27.80
CA VAL A 707 12.49 -1.06 27.66
C VAL A 707 11.21 -1.85 27.94
N TYR A 708 10.44 -2.11 26.88
CA TYR A 708 9.09 -2.66 26.99
C TYR A 708 9.01 -4.16 27.25
N ALA A 709 7.93 -4.60 27.90
CA ALA A 709 7.54 -6.01 28.01
C ALA A 709 7.03 -6.58 26.67
N ALA A 710 7.94 -6.88 25.74
CA ALA A 710 7.64 -7.28 24.35
C ALA A 710 7.80 -8.80 24.09
N GLY A 711 7.31 -9.64 25.00
CA GLY A 711 7.60 -11.08 24.98
C GLY A 711 6.81 -11.92 23.97
N PHE A 712 5.74 -11.39 23.40
CA PHE A 712 4.81 -12.10 22.53
C PHE A 712 5.37 -12.31 21.12
N HIS A 713 4.95 -13.40 20.48
CA HIS A 713 5.18 -13.61 19.05
C HIS A 713 4.21 -12.75 18.22
N ARG A 714 4.70 -12.24 17.09
CA ARG A 714 3.90 -11.53 16.10
C ARG A 714 3.75 -12.38 14.84
N GLU A 715 2.52 -12.52 14.37
CA GLU A 715 2.20 -13.09 13.06
C GLU A 715 2.63 -12.12 11.94
N HIS A 716 2.68 -12.59 10.69
CA HIS A 716 3.18 -11.80 9.56
C HIS A 716 2.37 -10.52 9.29
N THR A 717 1.06 -10.52 9.57
CA THR A 717 0.16 -9.35 9.47
C THR A 717 0.41 -8.33 10.60
N GLY A 718 1.37 -8.58 11.50
CA GLY A 718 1.74 -7.67 12.57
C GLY A 718 0.90 -7.79 13.84
N VAL A 719 0.03 -8.81 13.93
CA VAL A 719 -0.81 -9.13 15.10
C VAL A 719 -0.07 -10.00 16.10
N ALA A 720 -0.32 -9.82 17.40
CA ALA A 720 0.30 -10.65 18.44
C ALA A 720 -0.50 -11.95 18.67
N GLU A 721 0.19 -13.03 19.09
CA GLU A 721 -0.50 -14.14 19.74
C GLU A 721 -1.26 -13.64 20.98
N MET A 722 -2.30 -14.38 21.42
CA MET A 722 -2.96 -14.06 22.69
C MET A 722 -1.93 -14.13 23.81
N HIS A 723 -1.75 -13.03 24.53
CA HIS A 723 -0.74 -12.90 25.58
C HIS A 723 -1.30 -12.13 26.77
N TRP A 724 -0.57 -12.19 27.88
CA TRP A 724 -0.96 -11.52 29.10
C TRP A 724 0.22 -11.15 29.99
N LEU A 725 -0.01 -10.16 30.85
CA LEU A 725 0.88 -9.78 31.94
C LEU A 725 0.19 -10.08 33.27
N GLU A 726 0.79 -10.92 34.10
CA GLU A 726 0.38 -11.15 35.49
C GLU A 726 1.20 -10.26 36.42
N LEU A 727 0.53 -9.44 37.23
CA LEU A 727 1.15 -8.51 38.15
C LEU A 727 0.65 -8.82 39.56
N ASP A 728 1.57 -9.08 40.50
CA ASP A 728 1.25 -9.31 41.90
C ASP A 728 1.67 -8.12 42.76
N PHE A 729 0.70 -7.39 43.30
CA PHE A 729 0.91 -6.24 44.17
C PHE A 729 0.88 -6.59 45.68
N GLY A 730 0.80 -7.87 46.05
CA GLY A 730 0.80 -8.31 47.44
C GLY A 730 -0.41 -7.79 48.23
N LYS A 731 -0.16 -6.91 49.21
CA LYS A 731 -1.18 -6.33 50.11
C LYS A 731 -1.48 -4.84 49.83
N ALA A 732 -1.17 -4.37 48.62
CA ALA A 732 -1.38 -2.99 48.19
C ALA A 732 -2.86 -2.52 48.26
N ALA A 733 -3.07 -1.20 48.36
CA ALA A 733 -4.37 -0.54 48.34
C ALA A 733 -5.42 -1.16 49.31
N PRO A 734 -5.16 -1.13 50.64
CA PRO A 734 -6.08 -1.71 51.63
C PRO A 734 -7.44 -1.00 51.67
N ALA A 735 -7.52 0.27 51.24
CA ALA A 735 -8.74 1.08 51.19
C ALA A 735 -9.76 0.60 50.13
N GLY A 736 -9.38 -0.33 49.23
CA GLY A 736 -10.32 -0.95 48.29
C GLY A 736 -10.74 -0.07 47.11
N ARG A 737 -10.06 1.07 46.90
CA ARG A 737 -10.24 1.98 45.76
C ARG A 737 -8.99 2.13 44.85
N PRO A 738 -8.27 1.05 44.53
CA PRO A 738 -7.07 1.17 43.73
C PRO A 738 -7.33 1.72 42.33
N VAL A 739 -6.34 2.42 41.78
CA VAL A 739 -6.23 2.76 40.36
C VAL A 739 -4.97 2.12 39.79
N LEU A 740 -5.09 1.43 38.66
CA LEU A 740 -3.95 0.87 37.94
C LEU A 740 -3.48 1.88 36.90
N VAL A 741 -2.24 2.34 37.02
CA VAL A 741 -1.64 3.29 36.08
C VAL A 741 -0.64 2.55 35.21
N LEU A 742 -0.77 2.70 33.89
CA LEU A 742 0.04 1.99 32.91
C LEU A 742 0.60 2.97 31.88
N ASN A 743 1.92 3.01 31.71
CA ASN A 743 2.59 3.73 30.65
C ASN A 743 3.02 2.76 29.54
N GLY A 744 2.76 3.13 28.29
CA GLY A 744 3.05 2.29 27.14
C GLY A 744 2.59 2.89 25.83
N TRP A 745 2.73 2.13 24.77
CA TRP A 745 2.28 2.49 23.42
C TRP A 745 1.69 1.27 22.70
N VAL A 746 0.96 1.49 21.61
CA VAL A 746 0.40 0.44 20.77
C VAL A 746 0.97 0.52 19.35
N ASP A 747 1.38 -0.62 18.80
CA ASP A 747 1.64 -0.74 17.37
C ASP A 747 0.33 -1.06 16.66
N TRP A 748 -0.28 -0.03 16.08
CA TRP A 748 -1.60 -0.12 15.44
C TRP A 748 -1.61 -1.13 14.29
N ALA A 749 -2.67 -1.93 14.29
CA ALA A 749 -3.15 -2.62 13.10
C ALA A 749 -3.87 -1.60 12.21
N ASP A 750 -3.61 -1.64 10.90
CA ASP A 750 -4.38 -0.87 9.92
C ASP A 750 -5.67 -1.62 9.53
N GLY A 751 -6.53 -0.95 8.74
CA GLY A 751 -7.82 -1.50 8.31
C GLY A 751 -7.69 -2.84 7.57
N SER A 752 -6.61 -3.06 6.82
CA SER A 752 -6.32 -4.30 6.11
C SER A 752 -6.07 -5.44 7.09
N VAL A 753 -5.29 -5.18 8.14
CA VAL A 753 -5.06 -6.17 9.21
C VAL A 753 -6.36 -6.48 9.96
N PHE A 754 -7.20 -5.48 10.25
CA PHE A 754 -8.52 -5.72 10.86
C PHE A 754 -9.40 -6.60 9.96
N LEU A 755 -9.44 -6.31 8.65
CA LEU A 755 -10.15 -7.12 7.66
C LEU A 755 -9.65 -8.56 7.68
N SER A 756 -8.35 -8.78 7.49
CA SER A 756 -7.73 -10.12 7.52
C SER A 756 -8.08 -10.89 8.79
N GLN A 757 -7.96 -10.27 9.97
CA GLN A 757 -8.30 -10.93 11.25
C GLN A 757 -9.80 -11.25 11.39
N ALA A 758 -10.68 -10.37 10.93
CA ALA A 758 -12.12 -10.60 10.93
C ALA A 758 -12.49 -11.78 10.01
N GLN A 759 -11.89 -11.82 8.83
CA GLN A 759 -12.09 -12.89 7.84
C GLN A 759 -11.59 -14.26 8.35
N ARG A 760 -10.46 -14.27 9.08
CA ARG A 760 -9.88 -15.45 9.73
C ARG A 760 -10.64 -15.90 10.99
N GLY A 761 -11.66 -15.15 11.44
CA GLY A 761 -12.43 -15.45 12.65
C GLY A 761 -11.63 -15.27 13.95
N ARG A 762 -10.56 -14.46 13.94
CA ARG A 762 -9.68 -14.18 15.09
C ARG A 762 -9.59 -12.66 15.32
N PRO A 763 -10.69 -11.98 15.69
CA PRO A 763 -10.69 -10.52 15.81
C PRO A 763 -9.66 -10.03 16.83
N LEU A 764 -9.19 -8.80 16.63
CA LEU A 764 -8.36 -8.12 17.61
C LEU A 764 -9.17 -7.87 18.89
N THR A 765 -8.56 -8.22 20.02
CA THR A 765 -9.12 -8.21 21.36
C THR A 765 -8.44 -7.08 22.13
N PRO A 766 -9.14 -5.95 22.37
CA PRO A 766 -8.64 -4.89 23.23
C PRO A 766 -8.23 -5.42 24.60
N PRO A 767 -7.30 -4.75 25.31
CA PRO A 767 -6.91 -5.18 26.64
C PRO A 767 -8.12 -5.30 27.58
N TYR A 768 -8.23 -6.46 28.22
CA TYR A 768 -9.19 -6.71 29.29
C TYR A 768 -8.47 -7.13 30.56
N LEU A 769 -9.13 -6.93 31.72
CA LEU A 769 -8.51 -7.09 33.02
C LEU A 769 -9.19 -8.19 33.84
N GLN A 770 -8.37 -9.11 34.35
CA GLN A 770 -8.78 -10.18 35.25
C GLN A 770 -8.18 -10.02 36.64
N VAL A 771 -8.89 -10.51 37.66
CA VAL A 771 -8.43 -10.63 39.05
C VAL A 771 -8.68 -12.04 39.57
N LYS A 772 -8.09 -12.39 40.72
CA LYS A 772 -8.33 -13.69 41.35
C LYS A 772 -9.59 -13.68 42.21
N ASP A 773 -10.46 -14.68 41.99
CA ASP A 773 -11.56 -15.00 42.91
C ASP A 773 -11.04 -15.66 44.21
N ALA A 774 -11.93 -15.93 45.16
CA ALA A 774 -11.57 -16.52 46.45
C ALA A 774 -10.94 -17.93 46.33
N ALA A 775 -11.17 -18.64 45.22
CA ALA A 775 -10.56 -19.93 44.92
C ALA A 775 -9.23 -19.80 44.17
N GLY A 776 -8.79 -18.58 43.86
CA GLY A 776 -7.55 -18.30 43.15
C GLY A 776 -7.65 -18.35 41.63
N ASN A 777 -8.85 -18.52 41.06
CA ASN A 777 -9.05 -18.54 39.61
C ASN A 777 -9.14 -17.13 39.05
N TRP A 778 -8.65 -16.93 37.84
CA TRP A 778 -8.74 -15.66 37.14
C TRP A 778 -10.16 -15.43 36.61
N ARG A 779 -10.72 -14.25 36.88
CA ARG A 779 -12.04 -13.80 36.44
C ARG A 779 -11.93 -12.43 35.81
N THR A 780 -12.51 -12.27 34.62
CA THR A 780 -12.63 -10.96 33.97
C THR A 780 -13.55 -10.07 34.79
N VAL A 781 -13.08 -8.85 35.09
CA VAL A 781 -13.83 -7.83 35.85
C VAL A 781 -13.96 -6.51 35.10
N ILE A 782 -13.19 -6.35 34.02
CA ILE A 782 -13.28 -5.27 33.03
C ILE A 782 -13.04 -5.90 31.66
N GLU A 783 -14.06 -5.88 30.80
CA GLU A 783 -14.04 -6.46 29.43
C GLU A 783 -13.26 -5.60 28.43
N ASP A 784 -13.16 -4.30 28.67
CA ASP A 784 -12.33 -3.36 27.91
C ASP A 784 -11.79 -2.31 28.88
N MET A 785 -10.49 -2.43 29.21
CA MET A 785 -9.82 -1.48 30.12
C MET A 785 -9.27 -0.26 29.38
N GLY A 786 -9.33 -0.25 28.04
CA GLY A 786 -8.68 0.67 27.15
C GLY A 786 -7.16 0.46 27.01
N MET A 787 -6.55 1.25 26.14
CA MET A 787 -5.12 1.20 25.83
C MET A 787 -4.58 2.59 25.44
N PRO A 788 -3.25 2.80 25.37
CA PRO A 788 -2.69 4.03 24.84
C PRO A 788 -3.20 4.31 23.42
N SER A 789 -3.62 5.55 23.13
CA SER A 789 -4.00 5.99 21.79
C SER A 789 -2.76 6.31 20.95
N GLY A 790 -2.13 5.29 20.37
CA GLY A 790 -0.96 5.45 19.49
C GLY A 790 0.39 5.41 20.20
N LYS A 791 1.15 6.51 20.15
CA LYS A 791 2.48 6.61 20.77
C LYS A 791 2.38 6.61 22.30
N THR A 792 3.54 6.72 22.95
CA THR A 792 3.68 6.57 24.40
C THR A 792 2.73 7.51 25.15
N LYS A 793 1.80 6.92 25.92
CA LYS A 793 0.84 7.61 26.78
C LYS A 793 0.68 6.84 28.09
N THR A 794 0.14 7.53 29.09
CA THR A 794 -0.23 6.92 30.37
C THR A 794 -1.74 6.80 30.45
N ILE A 795 -2.24 5.61 30.75
CA ILE A 795 -3.65 5.38 31.01
C ILE A 795 -3.86 5.05 32.49
N ALA A 796 -5.04 5.38 33.02
CA ALA A 796 -5.44 5.03 34.39
C ALA A 796 -6.71 4.19 34.40
N VAL A 797 -6.74 3.06 35.12
CA VAL A 797 -7.87 2.12 35.17
C VAL A 797 -8.40 2.02 36.59
N ASP A 798 -9.64 2.44 36.80
CA ASP A 798 -10.29 2.41 38.12
C ASP A 798 -10.65 0.96 38.50
N LEU A 799 -10.04 0.48 39.58
CA LEU A 799 -10.26 -0.86 40.14
C LEU A 799 -11.08 -0.83 41.43
N ALA A 800 -11.70 0.30 41.78
CA ALA A 800 -12.55 0.41 42.95
C ALA A 800 -13.67 -0.64 42.93
N GLY A 801 -13.73 -1.46 43.97
CA GLY A 801 -14.72 -2.55 44.09
C GLY A 801 -14.57 -3.69 43.08
N LYS A 802 -13.49 -3.75 42.27
CA LYS A 802 -13.30 -4.79 41.24
C LYS A 802 -12.61 -6.06 41.73
N PHE A 803 -11.90 -6.01 42.87
CA PHE A 803 -11.23 -7.18 43.42
C PHE A 803 -12.23 -8.16 44.06
N LEU A 804 -12.16 -9.43 43.64
CA LEU A 804 -13.07 -10.50 44.09
C LEU A 804 -12.55 -11.27 45.32
N SER A 805 -11.36 -10.92 45.83
CA SER A 805 -10.73 -11.56 46.99
C SER A 805 -9.71 -10.62 47.65
N ALA A 806 -9.01 -11.13 48.67
CA ALA A 806 -7.87 -10.44 49.31
C ALA A 806 -6.63 -10.34 48.39
N SER A 807 -6.59 -11.09 47.30
CA SER A 807 -5.53 -10.99 46.30
C SER A 807 -5.51 -9.60 45.66
N ARG A 808 -4.31 -9.06 45.47
CA ARG A 808 -4.07 -7.85 44.65
C ARG A 808 -3.35 -8.19 43.36
N ALA A 809 -3.46 -9.44 42.91
CA ALA A 809 -2.99 -9.85 41.61
C ALA A 809 -3.97 -9.43 40.51
N VAL A 810 -3.44 -8.83 39.44
CA VAL A 810 -4.18 -8.47 38.22
C VAL A 810 -3.54 -9.16 37.03
N ARG A 811 -4.34 -9.44 36.00
CA ARG A 811 -3.87 -9.95 34.72
C ARG A 811 -4.46 -9.10 33.60
N VAL A 812 -3.59 -8.54 32.77
CA VAL A 812 -3.97 -7.81 31.55
C VAL A 812 -3.83 -8.77 30.37
N VAL A 813 -4.88 -8.97 29.58
CA VAL A 813 -4.92 -9.96 28.49
C VAL A 813 -5.33 -9.30 27.18
N THR A 814 -4.64 -9.62 26.08
CA THR A 814 -4.92 -9.07 24.74
C THR A 814 -4.20 -9.89 23.65
N ASN A 815 -4.58 -9.71 22.39
CA ASN A 815 -3.79 -10.14 21.21
C ASN A 815 -3.34 -8.93 20.35
N MET A 816 -3.49 -7.70 20.87
CA MET A 816 -2.99 -6.49 20.23
C MET A 816 -1.54 -6.23 20.62
N CYS A 817 -0.76 -5.62 19.73
CA CYS A 817 0.64 -5.29 19.97
C CYS A 817 0.79 -4.08 20.92
N VAL A 818 0.49 -4.28 22.20
CA VAL A 818 0.61 -3.24 23.25
C VAL A 818 1.89 -3.45 24.04
N TYR A 819 2.67 -2.38 24.19
CA TYR A 819 3.99 -2.39 24.80
C TYR A 819 4.01 -1.51 26.05
N TRP A 820 4.11 -2.15 27.21
CA TRP A 820 4.15 -1.49 28.51
C TRP A 820 5.59 -1.34 29.03
N ASP A 821 5.92 -0.20 29.64
CA ASP A 821 7.23 0.09 30.25
C ASP A 821 7.15 0.44 31.75
N GLU A 822 6.01 0.92 32.23
CA GLU A 822 5.77 1.18 33.65
C GLU A 822 4.34 0.81 34.04
N ILE A 823 4.18 0.00 35.10
CA ILE A 823 2.87 -0.30 35.67
C ILE A 823 2.95 -0.25 37.21
N PHE A 824 2.05 0.51 37.83
CA PHE A 824 1.93 0.59 39.29
C PHE A 824 0.46 0.77 39.74
N LEU A 825 0.19 0.48 41.01
CA LEU A 825 -1.08 0.80 41.66
C LEU A 825 -0.97 2.11 42.45
N GLY A 826 -1.99 2.95 42.34
CA GLY A 826 -2.30 4.00 43.31
C GLY A 826 -3.27 3.49 44.38
N GLU A 827 -3.24 4.12 45.56
CA GLU A 827 -4.05 3.71 46.71
C GLU A 827 -5.54 4.05 46.61
N ASP A 828 -5.85 5.19 46.00
CA ASP A 828 -7.22 5.73 45.91
C ASP A 828 -7.50 6.27 44.50
N SER A 829 -8.70 6.02 44.00
CA SER A 829 -9.19 6.50 42.70
C SER A 829 -9.95 7.82 42.80
N VAL A 830 -10.03 8.42 44.00
CA VAL A 830 -10.66 9.73 44.23
C VAL A 830 -9.92 10.84 43.46
N ALA A 831 -10.69 11.78 42.93
CA ALA A 831 -10.14 12.94 42.24
C ALA A 831 -9.30 13.80 43.20
N PRO A 832 -8.09 14.22 42.79
CA PRO A 832 -7.23 15.03 43.65
C PRO A 832 -7.83 16.43 43.83
N PRO A 833 -7.51 17.13 44.94
CA PRO A 833 -7.73 18.56 45.03
C PRO A 833 -6.95 19.24 43.90
N ALA A 834 -7.67 19.82 42.94
CA ALA A 834 -7.05 20.49 41.80
C ALA A 834 -7.87 21.71 41.38
N ARG A 835 -7.18 22.74 40.89
CA ARG A 835 -7.80 23.90 40.22
C ARG A 835 -7.48 23.84 38.73
N LEU A 836 -8.53 23.81 37.92
CA LEU A 836 -8.43 23.82 36.45
C LEU A 836 -8.56 25.26 35.95
N THR A 837 -7.56 25.72 35.21
CA THR A 837 -7.55 27.06 34.59
C THR A 837 -7.36 26.93 33.08
N THR A 838 -8.36 27.33 32.31
CA THR A 838 -8.22 27.41 30.84
C THR A 838 -7.26 28.51 30.46
N VAL A 839 -6.21 28.16 29.72
CA VAL A 839 -5.23 29.11 29.18
C VAL A 839 -5.71 29.59 27.82
N ALA A 840 -5.72 30.91 27.61
CA ALA A 840 -6.17 31.48 26.34
C ALA A 840 -5.21 31.09 25.20
N ALA A 841 -5.73 30.34 24.22
CA ALA A 841 -5.00 29.98 23.01
C ALA A 841 -5.20 31.05 21.92
N ARG A 842 -4.16 31.30 21.13
CA ARG A 842 -4.27 31.99 19.84
C ARG A 842 -3.65 31.07 18.80
N ALA A 843 -4.46 30.57 17.87
CA ALA A 843 -3.94 29.89 16.67
C ALA A 843 -3.19 30.93 15.82
N ALA A 844 -2.03 30.54 15.29
CA ALA A 844 -1.18 31.37 14.47
C ALA A 844 -1.15 30.84 13.04
#